data_AF-A0A915Q7D1-F1
#
_entry.id   AF-A0A915Q7D1-F1
#
_cell.length_a   1.000
_cell.length_b   1.000
_cell.length_c   1.000
_cell.angle_alpha   90.00
_cell.angle_beta   90.00
_cell.angle_gamma   90.00
#
_symmetry.space_group_name_H-M   'P 1'
#
loop_
_entity.id
_entity.type
_entity.pdbx_description
1 polymer ?
#
loop_
_entity_poly.entity_id
_entity_poly.type
_entity_poly.pdbx_seq_one_letter_code
_entity_poly.pdbx_strand_id
1 'polypeptide(L)'
;MGLWNYGAQSGKVYIITSVRLKLLVTSKTRTYHELGLQRGKESSLDCSGFSSTTILNLHEHPLLTSSGSDTMHEENRKGLFASLMAYPSSVFFMLGNEFCERFSFYGMRAILMLYLITEHHFSESKASLFYHAFIALAYISPLIGSIAADNYFGRFRVILWVSVVYVFGHVLLSVGAIPQLDAGLRLVLDFGGLMVIALATGGIKPCVAAFAADQFDERQVCERNQFFSFFYFAINAGSLLAILLTPILRGRVKCFGSEYCFPLAFGVPGVLMLLAFIMFLAGWRTYKIIPPGKGNVVFSVVSCIFYAAREKICSIVRGHGHGKVEHWLDYAAPKYSSQFLRDVKSLVAVSILFIPVVLFWALFDQQGSTWVLQARRLDGRVGPFTILPDQMNILNPLFVLIIVPLFEAWLYPLVQKVCKVTSLRKMAVGGCLAALAFILAGLLQLEVNKTMEPCPQHGRVFLQRFGNSSSLYEINGTELVYGKNDLPEGQYLDIQPALISSPEYLIKFGPGNCSSNDCPYNYSISAEAGGAHVMYITDDTIELHTVVRPNTVNILWQLPQFLVITTGEVLFSVTGLEFSYSQASPDMKSVLQAIWLMTVFLGNVIDMLISGSHIVAEPAMEFFVYAVMMVIVIGLFVALSVRYTYRDYADSREEESKYIEKQQSQAIGMEGAK
;
A
#
# COMPACT_ATOMS: atom_id res chain seq x y z
N MET A 1 46.11 -30.96 -48.15
CA MET A 1 47.25 -31.57 -47.44
C MET A 1 47.49 -30.75 -46.18
N GLY A 2 47.02 -31.26 -45.03
CA GLY A 2 47.28 -30.78 -43.64
C GLY A 2 46.83 -29.36 -43.28
N LEU A 3 46.63 -28.95 -42.02
CA LEU A 3 46.36 -29.59 -40.73
C LEU A 3 46.25 -28.38 -39.76
N TRP A 4 45.12 -28.25 -39.05
CA TRP A 4 44.96 -27.81 -37.64
C TRP A 4 45.99 -26.83 -37.01
N ASN A 5 45.55 -25.68 -36.45
CA ASN A 5 45.14 -25.56 -35.03
C ASN A 5 45.05 -24.09 -34.51
N TYR A 6 43.95 -23.84 -33.80
CA TYR A 6 43.66 -22.94 -32.66
C TYR A 6 44.52 -21.71 -32.31
N GLY A 7 43.83 -20.60 -32.02
CA GLY A 7 44.42 -19.46 -31.33
C GLY A 7 43.44 -18.35 -30.93
N ALA A 8 42.59 -18.65 -29.95
CA ALA A 8 42.12 -17.76 -28.88
C ALA A 8 41.62 -16.32 -29.18
N GLN A 9 40.34 -16.16 -28.81
CA GLN A 9 39.84 -15.17 -27.84
C GLN A 9 39.41 -13.76 -28.28
N SER A 10 38.24 -13.46 -27.70
CA SER A 10 37.86 -12.20 -27.07
C SER A 10 37.22 -11.14 -27.97
N GLY A 11 35.97 -10.80 -27.61
CA GLY A 11 35.62 -9.39 -27.52
C GLY A 11 34.21 -9.00 -27.99
N LYS A 12 33.30 -8.95 -27.00
CA LYS A 12 32.21 -7.99 -26.77
C LYS A 12 31.86 -6.98 -27.88
N VAL A 13 30.55 -6.83 -28.08
CA VAL A 13 29.89 -5.80 -28.89
C VAL A 13 29.47 -4.61 -28.01
N TYR A 14 29.81 -3.39 -28.44
CA TYR A 14 29.19 -2.13 -28.01
C TYR A 14 28.48 -1.51 -29.20
N ILE A 15 27.33 -0.85 -28.95
CA ILE A 15 26.65 -0.03 -29.96
C ILE A 15 26.34 1.34 -29.37
N ILE A 16 26.82 2.37 -30.07
CA ILE A 16 26.59 3.79 -29.82
C ILE A 16 25.27 4.18 -30.47
N THR A 17 24.43 4.86 -29.70
CA THR A 17 23.19 5.55 -30.10
C THR A 17 23.48 7.00 -30.48
N SER A 18 22.76 7.52 -31.48
CA SER A 18 22.77 8.95 -31.84
C SER A 18 21.34 9.50 -31.84
N VAL A 19 21.09 10.58 -31.10
CA VAL A 19 20.81 11.96 -31.61
C VAL A 19 20.36 12.83 -30.42
N ARG A 20 20.82 14.09 -30.43
CA ARG A 20 20.66 15.16 -29.42
C ARG A 20 19.24 15.72 -29.30
N LEU A 21 18.87 16.14 -28.07
CA LEU A 21 17.93 17.24 -27.83
C LEU A 21 18.51 18.19 -26.77
N LYS A 22 18.44 19.51 -27.02
CA LYS A 22 19.01 20.58 -26.19
C LYS A 22 17.86 21.42 -25.64
N LEU A 23 17.71 21.49 -24.31
CA LEU A 23 16.72 22.34 -23.64
C LEU A 23 17.46 23.39 -22.80
N LEU A 24 17.21 24.66 -23.13
CA LEU A 24 17.71 25.85 -22.47
C LEU A 24 16.51 26.49 -21.77
N VAL A 25 16.57 26.64 -20.44
CA VAL A 25 15.62 27.45 -19.69
C VAL A 25 16.41 28.43 -18.82
N THR A 26 16.34 29.71 -19.19
CA THR A 26 16.80 30.85 -18.40
C THR A 26 15.63 31.40 -17.57
N SER A 27 15.84 31.66 -16.29
CA SER A 27 14.89 32.43 -15.46
C SER A 27 15.65 33.52 -14.71
N LYS A 28 15.19 34.76 -14.88
CA LYS A 28 15.71 36.00 -14.27
C LYS A 28 15.22 36.13 -12.83
N THR A 29 16.12 36.45 -11.92
CA THR A 29 15.82 36.99 -10.58
C THR A 29 15.35 38.44 -10.68
N ARG A 30 14.30 38.80 -9.93
CA ARG A 30 13.88 40.19 -9.72
C ARG A 30 13.66 40.44 -8.23
N THR A 31 14.29 41.49 -7.73
CA THR A 31 14.34 41.94 -6.33
C THR A 31 13.35 43.08 -6.11
N TYR A 32 12.52 43.05 -5.05
CA TYR A 32 11.84 44.21 -4.44
C TYR A 32 11.58 43.89 -2.96
N HIS A 33 12.27 44.56 -2.02
CA HIS A 33 11.91 45.77 -1.27
C HIS A 33 10.94 45.53 -0.09
N GLU A 34 11.50 45.69 1.12
CA GLU A 34 10.83 45.76 2.40
C GLU A 34 9.95 47.02 2.52
N LEU A 35 8.80 46.89 3.16
CA LEU A 35 8.14 47.97 3.92
C LEU A 35 7.35 47.31 5.07
N GLY A 36 7.71 47.67 6.30
CA GLY A 36 7.07 47.17 7.52
C GLY A 36 5.79 47.93 7.87
N LEU A 37 4.94 47.31 8.69
CA LEU A 37 4.03 47.97 9.62
C LEU A 37 3.48 46.96 10.64
N GLN A 38 3.50 47.35 11.91
CA GLN A 38 2.97 46.64 13.08
C GLN A 38 1.46 46.89 13.23
N ARG A 39 0.69 45.90 13.71
CA ARG A 39 0.00 45.86 15.04
C ARG A 39 -1.17 44.87 15.06
N GLY A 40 -1.31 44.22 16.21
CA GLY A 40 -2.26 43.14 16.50
C GLY A 40 -3.75 43.50 16.46
N LYS A 41 -4.55 42.44 16.38
CA LYS A 41 -5.77 42.20 17.17
C LYS A 41 -6.12 40.71 17.08
N GLU A 42 -6.33 40.10 18.25
CA GLU A 42 -6.85 38.74 18.40
C GLU A 42 -8.28 38.69 17.87
N SER A 43 -8.55 37.75 16.97
CA SER A 43 -9.90 37.38 16.52
C SER A 43 -9.98 35.86 16.39
N SER A 44 -11.07 35.29 16.89
CA SER A 44 -11.43 33.87 16.81
C SER A 44 -11.30 33.34 15.38
N LEU A 45 -10.40 32.36 15.17
CA LEU A 45 -10.07 31.83 13.84
C LEU A 45 -11.15 30.88 13.32
N ASP A 46 -11.85 31.33 12.29
CA ASP A 46 -12.64 30.50 11.38
C ASP A 46 -11.76 30.17 10.15
N CYS A 47 -11.38 28.88 9.97
CA CYS A 47 -10.45 28.45 8.90
C CYS A 47 -11.16 28.31 7.51
N SER A 48 -12.27 29.01 7.24
CA SER A 48 -13.05 28.88 6.00
C SER A 48 -12.52 29.76 4.85
N GLY A 49 -11.34 29.41 4.29
CA GLY A 49 -10.65 30.30 3.35
C GLY A 49 -9.75 29.69 2.29
N PHE A 50 -9.89 28.40 1.92
CA PHE A 50 -9.34 27.83 0.67
C PHE A 50 -9.97 26.43 0.47
N SER A 51 -11.00 26.32 -0.38
CA SER A 51 -11.62 25.01 -0.65
C SER A 51 -10.81 24.23 -1.69
N SER A 52 -9.79 23.53 -1.18
CA SER A 52 -9.48 22.14 -1.54
C SER A 52 -9.36 21.29 -0.25
N THR A 53 -10.10 21.68 0.78
CA THR A 53 -9.86 21.26 2.18
C THR A 53 -11.05 20.46 2.71
N THR A 54 -11.00 19.14 2.55
CA THR A 54 -11.70 18.19 3.45
C THR A 54 -10.95 16.86 3.42
N ILE A 55 -9.73 16.84 3.98
CA ILE A 55 -9.05 15.56 4.27
C ILE A 55 -8.67 15.43 5.75
N LEU A 56 -8.62 16.51 6.52
CA LEU A 56 -8.61 16.46 7.99
C LEU A 56 -9.03 17.84 8.51
N ASN A 57 -10.23 17.97 9.11
CA ASN A 57 -10.47 18.59 10.42
C ASN A 57 -11.97 18.70 10.78
N LEU A 58 -12.30 18.06 11.90
CA LEU A 58 -13.02 18.59 13.08
C LEU A 58 -13.88 19.87 12.93
N HIS A 59 -15.11 19.70 13.43
CA HIS A 59 -16.03 20.68 14.03
C HIS A 59 -17.01 21.43 13.11
N GLU A 60 -18.29 21.02 13.15
CA GLU A 60 -19.44 21.91 12.90
C GLU A 60 -20.51 21.64 13.98
N HIS A 61 -20.90 22.68 14.72
CA HIS A 61 -22.17 22.75 15.46
C HIS A 61 -23.16 23.66 14.69
N PRO A 62 -24.47 23.48 14.89
CA PRO A 62 -25.50 23.99 14.00
C PRO A 62 -25.94 25.43 14.28
N LEU A 63 -26.30 26.08 13.18
CA LEU A 63 -27.13 27.29 12.99
C LEU A 63 -27.93 27.77 14.22
N LEU A 64 -27.56 28.97 14.71
CA LEU A 64 -28.48 29.90 15.38
C LEU A 64 -28.59 31.16 14.51
N THR A 65 -29.82 31.40 14.06
CA THR A 65 -30.26 32.59 13.33
C THR A 65 -30.17 33.84 14.20
N SER A 66 -29.43 34.87 13.79
CA SER A 66 -29.76 36.26 14.16
C SER A 66 -29.29 37.23 13.08
N SER A 67 -30.22 38.12 12.72
CA SER A 67 -30.16 39.18 11.72
C SER A 67 -29.12 40.27 12.05
N GLY A 68 -28.34 40.71 11.06
CA GLY A 68 -27.48 41.89 11.20
C GLY A 68 -26.66 42.20 9.95
N SER A 69 -27.22 43.05 9.09
CA SER A 69 -26.64 43.88 8.02
C SER A 69 -25.11 43.87 7.76
N ASP A 70 -24.76 43.50 6.52
CA ASP A 70 -23.82 44.19 5.61
C ASP A 70 -22.68 45.01 6.21
N THR A 71 -21.54 44.37 6.50
CA THR A 71 -20.16 44.86 6.22
C THR A 71 -19.14 43.80 6.63
N MET A 72 -18.83 42.81 5.77
CA MET A 72 -17.62 41.97 5.94
C MET A 72 -17.38 41.14 4.67
N HIS A 73 -16.66 41.70 3.69
CA HIS A 73 -16.25 40.92 2.52
C HIS A 73 -14.91 41.40 1.95
N GLU A 74 -13.88 41.60 2.79
CA GLU A 74 -12.51 41.77 2.25
C GLU A 74 -11.39 41.57 3.28
N GLU A 75 -11.30 40.39 3.94
CA GLU A 75 -10.08 40.05 4.71
C GLU A 75 -9.46 38.71 4.29
N ASN A 76 -8.23 38.84 3.75
CA ASN A 76 -7.13 37.88 3.69
C ASN A 76 -7.31 36.51 3.01
N ARG A 77 -7.37 36.53 1.68
CA ARG A 77 -6.99 35.38 0.85
C ARG A 77 -5.45 35.31 0.75
N LYS A 78 -4.76 34.77 1.77
CA LYS A 78 -3.31 34.49 1.66
C LYS A 78 -3.08 33.53 0.49
N GLY A 79 -2.33 33.96 -0.53
CA GLY A 79 -1.96 33.08 -1.65
C GLY A 79 -1.16 31.87 -1.16
N LEU A 80 -1.25 30.74 -1.87
CA LEU A 80 -0.59 29.48 -1.49
C LEU A 80 0.89 29.65 -1.12
N PHE A 81 1.62 30.47 -1.88
CA PHE A 81 3.02 30.79 -1.62
C PHE A 81 3.25 31.52 -0.28
N ALA A 82 2.34 32.43 0.11
CA ALA A 82 2.42 33.12 1.40
C ALA A 82 2.14 32.17 2.57
N SER A 83 1.26 31.17 2.36
CA SER A 83 1.05 30.10 3.35
C SER A 83 2.27 29.20 3.50
N LEU A 84 2.89 28.80 2.38
CA LEU A 84 4.10 27.98 2.38
C LEU A 84 5.30 28.69 3.04
N MET A 85 5.41 30.01 2.90
CA MET A 85 6.45 30.79 3.60
C MET A 85 6.24 30.88 5.12
N ALA A 86 5.02 30.59 5.61
CA ALA A 86 4.74 30.53 7.05
C ALA A 86 5.10 29.17 7.68
N TYR A 87 5.48 28.18 6.86
CA TYR A 87 5.83 26.84 7.35
C TYR A 87 7.21 26.84 8.01
N PRO A 88 7.40 26.07 9.09
CA PRO A 88 8.73 25.81 9.62
C PRO A 88 9.63 25.18 8.55
N SER A 89 10.85 25.68 8.34
CA SER A 89 11.76 25.14 7.32
C SER A 89 12.02 23.62 7.47
N SER A 90 11.89 23.10 8.69
CA SER A 90 12.04 21.67 9.01
C SER A 90 11.03 20.77 8.27
N VAL A 91 9.81 21.25 8.01
CA VAL A 91 8.75 20.39 7.46
C VAL A 91 8.94 20.05 5.99
N PHE A 92 9.71 20.84 5.24
CA PHE A 92 10.05 20.55 3.84
C PHE A 92 10.98 19.34 3.72
N PHE A 93 11.94 19.19 4.65
CA PHE A 93 12.79 17.99 4.71
C PHE A 93 11.98 16.75 5.03
N MET A 94 10.99 16.87 5.94
CA MET A 94 10.08 15.77 6.29
C MET A 94 9.19 15.36 5.12
N LEU A 95 8.69 16.32 4.34
CA LEU A 95 7.87 16.05 3.17
C LEU A 95 8.64 15.28 2.08
N GLY A 96 9.88 15.69 1.80
CA GLY A 96 10.74 14.98 0.84
C GLY A 96 11.20 13.61 1.34
N ASN A 97 11.49 13.48 2.64
CA ASN A 97 11.74 12.20 3.28
C ASN A 97 10.54 11.24 3.12
N GLU A 98 9.32 11.72 3.37
CA GLU A 98 8.12 10.89 3.23
C GLU A 98 7.91 10.42 1.79
N PHE A 99 8.06 11.32 0.80
CA PHE A 99 7.97 10.95 -0.62
C PHE A 99 8.96 9.84 -0.98
N CYS A 100 10.23 9.97 -0.59
CA CYS A 100 11.27 9.02 -0.94
C CYS A 100 11.10 7.67 -0.23
N GLU A 101 10.71 7.67 1.06
CA GLU A 101 10.44 6.43 1.79
C GLU A 101 9.21 5.70 1.21
N ARG A 102 8.15 6.44 0.86
CA ARG A 102 6.95 5.85 0.24
C ARG A 102 7.27 5.26 -1.12
N PHE A 103 8.09 5.95 -1.93
CA PHE A 103 8.57 5.38 -3.18
C PHE A 103 9.31 4.06 -2.92
N SER A 104 10.23 4.05 -1.94
CA SER A 104 11.03 2.86 -1.65
C SER A 104 10.16 1.65 -1.26
N PHE A 105 9.24 1.86 -0.32
CA PHE A 105 8.35 0.81 0.17
C PHE A 105 7.44 0.25 -0.92
N TYR A 106 6.72 1.12 -1.64
CA TYR A 106 5.76 0.68 -2.66
C TYR A 106 6.46 0.11 -3.90
N GLY A 107 7.63 0.64 -4.28
CA GLY A 107 8.40 0.14 -5.41
C GLY A 107 8.90 -1.28 -5.20
N MET A 108 9.49 -1.55 -4.02
CA MET A 108 9.89 -2.90 -3.64
C MET A 108 8.67 -3.84 -3.54
N ARG A 109 7.61 -3.41 -2.85
CA ARG A 109 6.38 -4.20 -2.67
C ARG A 109 5.73 -4.59 -4.00
N ALA A 110 5.73 -3.71 -5.00
CA ALA A 110 5.07 -3.95 -6.30
C ALA A 110 5.66 -5.15 -7.06
N ILE A 111 6.99 -5.34 -7.00
CA ILE A 111 7.68 -6.39 -7.74
C ILE A 111 7.96 -7.66 -6.92
N LEU A 112 7.76 -7.60 -5.59
CA LEU A 112 8.13 -8.67 -4.66
C LEU A 112 7.44 -10.00 -4.98
N MET A 113 6.15 -9.97 -5.33
CA MET A 113 5.40 -11.18 -5.67
C MET A 113 6.01 -11.91 -6.87
N LEU A 114 6.33 -11.16 -7.94
CA LEU A 114 6.96 -11.72 -9.13
C LEU A 114 8.38 -12.20 -8.84
N TYR A 115 9.15 -11.47 -8.01
CA TYR A 115 10.50 -11.88 -7.61
C TYR A 115 10.52 -13.27 -6.96
N LEU A 116 9.60 -13.53 -6.02
CA LEU A 116 9.50 -14.82 -5.33
C LEU A 116 9.16 -15.97 -6.29
N ILE A 117 8.43 -15.70 -7.36
CA ILE A 117 8.04 -16.70 -8.37
C ILE A 117 9.17 -16.92 -9.39
N THR A 118 9.73 -15.84 -9.94
CA THR A 118 10.65 -15.93 -11.07
C THR A 118 12.06 -16.31 -10.63
N GLU A 119 12.53 -15.76 -9.52
CA GLU A 119 13.92 -15.86 -9.10
C GLU A 119 14.09 -16.94 -8.03
N HIS A 120 13.13 -17.12 -7.12
CA HIS A 120 13.18 -18.19 -6.10
C HIS A 120 12.44 -19.47 -6.53
N HIS A 121 11.75 -19.44 -7.67
CA HIS A 121 10.98 -20.56 -8.21
C HIS A 121 9.95 -21.12 -7.22
N PHE A 122 9.39 -20.27 -6.36
CA PHE A 122 8.31 -20.69 -5.48
C PHE A 122 7.00 -20.85 -6.25
N SER A 123 6.16 -21.77 -5.77
CA SER A 123 4.77 -21.85 -6.21
C SER A 123 4.04 -20.55 -5.89
N GLU A 124 2.98 -20.24 -6.65
CA GLU A 124 2.15 -19.04 -6.43
C GLU A 124 1.67 -18.95 -4.97
N SER A 125 1.25 -20.06 -4.36
CA SER A 125 0.82 -20.11 -2.96
C SER A 125 1.94 -19.79 -1.98
N LYS A 126 3.14 -20.37 -2.19
CA LYS A 126 4.30 -20.10 -1.32
C LYS A 126 4.79 -18.66 -1.47
N ALA A 127 4.74 -18.09 -2.68
CA ALA A 127 5.04 -16.69 -2.91
C ALA A 127 4.03 -15.77 -2.20
N SER A 128 2.72 -16.05 -2.31
CA SER A 128 1.66 -15.32 -1.60
C SER A 128 1.85 -15.40 -0.08
N LEU A 129 2.20 -16.57 0.46
CA LEU A 129 2.48 -16.74 1.88
C LEU A 129 3.58 -15.79 2.36
N PHE A 130 4.72 -15.74 1.67
CA PHE A 130 5.82 -14.85 2.05
C PHE A 130 5.51 -13.38 1.82
N TYR A 131 4.78 -13.06 0.75
CA TYR A 131 4.31 -11.71 0.48
C TYR A 131 3.45 -11.17 1.63
N HIS A 132 2.41 -11.91 2.03
CA HIS A 132 1.53 -11.50 3.12
C HIS A 132 2.22 -11.57 4.49
N ALA A 133 3.17 -12.49 4.70
CA ALA A 133 3.99 -12.51 5.92
C ALA A 133 4.85 -11.23 6.05
N PHE A 134 5.45 -10.76 4.95
CA PHE A 134 6.19 -9.50 4.92
C PHE A 134 5.28 -8.32 5.28
N ILE A 135 4.09 -8.23 4.67
CA ILE A 135 3.14 -7.15 4.95
C ILE A 135 2.64 -7.21 6.39
N ALA A 136 2.25 -8.39 6.88
CA ALA A 136 1.84 -8.59 8.26
C ALA A 136 2.92 -8.08 9.24
N LEU A 137 4.18 -8.47 9.02
CA LEU A 137 5.30 -8.01 9.84
C LEU A 137 5.49 -6.48 9.78
N ALA A 138 5.31 -5.88 8.60
CA ALA A 138 5.42 -4.43 8.42
C ALA A 138 4.29 -3.62 9.11
N TYR A 139 3.14 -4.24 9.40
CA TYR A 139 2.00 -3.61 10.05
C TYR A 139 1.85 -3.91 11.54
N ILE A 140 2.58 -4.92 12.07
CA ILE A 140 2.72 -5.12 13.52
C ILE A 140 3.91 -4.36 14.12
N SER A 141 4.99 -4.16 13.35
CA SER A 141 6.18 -3.42 13.79
C SER A 141 5.97 -1.94 14.18
N PRO A 142 4.93 -1.20 13.71
CA PRO A 142 4.62 0.14 14.23
C PRO A 142 4.40 0.20 15.73
N LEU A 143 3.82 -0.83 16.34
CA LEU A 143 3.64 -0.90 17.78
C LEU A 143 4.99 -0.89 18.53
N ILE A 144 5.98 -1.59 17.97
CA ILE A 144 7.34 -1.63 18.53
C ILE A 144 7.99 -0.25 18.39
N GLY A 145 7.85 0.39 17.22
CA GLY A 145 8.37 1.72 16.95
C GLY A 145 7.78 2.80 17.88
N SER A 146 6.47 2.81 18.07
CA SER A 146 5.79 3.78 18.93
C SER A 146 6.18 3.59 20.40
N ILE A 147 6.24 2.35 20.90
CA ILE A 147 6.68 2.05 22.28
C ILE A 147 8.13 2.50 22.49
N ALA A 148 9.01 2.26 21.52
CA ALA A 148 10.40 2.68 21.59
C ALA A 148 10.55 4.22 21.59
N ALA A 149 9.75 4.90 20.77
CA ALA A 149 9.78 6.36 20.64
C ALA A 149 9.22 7.06 21.88
N ASP A 150 8.08 6.60 22.38
CA ASP A 150 7.37 7.29 23.46
C ASP A 150 8.03 7.03 24.83
N ASN A 151 8.57 5.83 25.08
CA ASN A 151 9.06 5.48 26.42
C ASN A 151 10.58 5.60 26.63
N TYR A 152 11.39 5.35 25.59
CA TYR A 152 12.83 5.12 25.77
C TYR A 152 13.70 6.14 25.04
N PHE A 153 13.50 6.30 23.73
CA PHE A 153 14.48 6.96 22.87
C PHE A 153 14.04 8.34 22.35
N GLY A 154 12.74 8.63 22.32
CA GLY A 154 12.20 9.79 21.63
C GLY A 154 12.05 9.56 20.12
N ARG A 155 11.04 10.19 19.51
CA ARG A 155 10.67 10.03 18.08
C ARG A 155 11.86 10.26 17.14
N PHE A 156 12.62 11.33 17.39
CA PHE A 156 13.78 11.69 16.57
C PHE A 156 14.84 10.57 16.50
N ARG A 157 15.22 9.98 17.65
CA ARG A 157 16.25 8.93 17.69
C ARG A 157 15.77 7.62 17.07
N VAL A 158 14.48 7.29 17.24
CA VAL A 158 13.89 6.12 16.59
C VAL A 158 13.92 6.30 15.08
N ILE A 159 13.47 7.44 14.54
CA ILE A 159 13.52 7.71 13.10
C ILE A 159 14.97 7.61 12.59
N LEU A 160 15.93 8.22 13.29
CA LEU A 160 17.35 8.19 12.93
C LEU A 160 17.91 6.77 12.80
N TRP A 161 17.85 5.98 13.87
CA TRP A 161 18.49 4.66 13.91
C TRP A 161 17.74 3.63 13.07
N VAL A 162 16.40 3.68 13.09
CA VAL A 162 15.60 2.76 12.28
C VAL A 162 15.77 3.04 10.80
N SER A 163 15.97 4.30 10.38
CA SER A 163 16.24 4.62 8.97
C SER A 163 17.58 4.06 8.48
N VAL A 164 18.61 4.04 9.33
CA VAL A 164 19.90 3.37 9.00
C VAL A 164 19.69 1.88 8.78
N VAL A 165 18.94 1.22 9.67
CA VAL A 165 18.59 -0.19 9.55
C VAL A 165 17.76 -0.45 8.28
N TYR A 166 16.88 0.48 7.92
CA TYR A 166 16.07 0.38 6.70
C TYR A 166 16.93 0.42 5.43
N VAL A 167 17.87 1.37 5.33
CA VAL A 167 18.82 1.45 4.21
C VAL A 167 19.63 0.15 4.12
N PHE A 168 20.09 -0.38 5.24
CA PHE A 168 20.81 -1.66 5.29
C PHE A 168 19.94 -2.82 4.77
N GLY A 169 18.66 -2.89 5.15
CA GLY A 169 17.73 -3.90 4.65
C GLY A 169 17.57 -3.87 3.13
N HIS A 170 17.50 -2.68 2.53
CA HIS A 170 17.46 -2.53 1.07
C HIS A 170 18.76 -2.95 0.38
N VAL A 171 19.92 -2.69 1.00
CA VAL A 171 21.21 -3.17 0.48
C VAL A 171 21.24 -4.70 0.49
N LEU A 172 20.82 -5.34 1.58
CA LEU A 172 20.72 -6.80 1.67
C LEU A 172 19.83 -7.37 0.56
N LEU A 173 18.64 -6.81 0.35
CA LEU A 173 17.69 -7.27 -0.66
C LEU A 173 18.21 -7.04 -2.10
N SER A 174 18.85 -5.91 -2.38
CA SER A 174 19.40 -5.61 -3.71
C SER A 174 20.58 -6.50 -4.06
N VAL A 175 21.46 -6.79 -3.08
CA VAL A 175 22.58 -7.73 -3.25
C VAL A 175 22.06 -9.17 -3.36
N GLY A 176 21.11 -9.56 -2.51
CA GLY A 176 20.48 -10.88 -2.55
C GLY A 176 19.84 -11.19 -3.90
N ALA A 177 19.28 -10.18 -4.57
CA ALA A 177 18.70 -10.33 -5.90
C ALA A 177 19.70 -10.60 -7.05
N ILE A 178 21.02 -10.62 -6.80
CA ILE A 178 22.02 -10.92 -7.82
C ILE A 178 21.97 -12.43 -8.16
N PRO A 179 21.65 -12.80 -9.42
CA PRO A 179 21.40 -14.21 -9.77
C PRO A 179 22.67 -15.09 -9.76
N GLN A 180 23.86 -14.48 -9.76
CA GLN A 180 25.15 -15.19 -9.77
C GLN A 180 25.60 -15.63 -8.36
N LEU A 181 24.89 -15.23 -7.31
CA LEU A 181 25.19 -15.64 -5.94
C LEU A 181 24.73 -17.07 -5.67
N ASP A 182 25.40 -17.73 -4.73
CA ASP A 182 24.98 -19.04 -4.22
C ASP A 182 23.54 -18.99 -3.69
N ALA A 183 22.76 -20.04 -3.95
CA ALA A 183 21.34 -20.11 -3.60
C ALA A 183 21.09 -19.99 -2.09
N GLY A 184 21.96 -20.57 -1.25
CA GLY A 184 21.86 -20.48 0.20
C GLY A 184 22.13 -19.06 0.70
N LEU A 185 23.17 -18.42 0.18
CA LEU A 185 23.49 -17.02 0.51
C LEU A 185 22.38 -16.07 0.07
N ARG A 186 21.85 -16.26 -1.15
CA ARG A 186 20.75 -15.46 -1.71
C ARG A 186 19.49 -15.55 -0.84
N LEU A 187 19.10 -16.76 -0.43
CA LEU A 187 17.99 -16.97 0.50
C LEU A 187 18.17 -16.17 1.79
N VAL A 188 19.36 -16.24 2.41
CA VAL A 188 19.65 -15.52 3.66
C VAL A 188 19.59 -14.01 3.47
N LEU A 189 20.17 -13.49 2.39
CA LEU A 189 20.19 -12.05 2.10
C LEU A 189 18.80 -11.51 1.79
N ASP A 190 18.00 -12.21 0.98
CA ASP A 190 16.66 -11.76 0.59
C ASP A 190 15.70 -11.77 1.76
N PHE A 191 15.58 -12.89 2.47
CA PHE A 191 14.66 -13.00 3.60
C PHE A 191 15.14 -12.23 4.83
N GLY A 192 16.46 -12.16 5.04
CA GLY A 192 17.06 -11.28 6.03
C GLY A 192 16.77 -9.81 5.71
N GLY A 193 16.95 -9.40 4.45
CA GLY A 193 16.65 -8.05 3.97
C GLY A 193 15.16 -7.69 4.13
N LEU A 194 14.25 -8.58 3.71
CA LEU A 194 12.80 -8.38 3.87
C LEU A 194 12.38 -8.27 5.33
N MET A 195 12.92 -9.10 6.21
CA MET A 195 12.68 -9.03 7.66
C MET A 195 13.12 -7.67 8.22
N VAL A 196 14.33 -7.23 7.87
CA VAL A 196 14.89 -5.94 8.30
C VAL A 196 14.04 -4.78 7.77
N ILE A 197 13.65 -4.80 6.49
CA ILE A 197 12.79 -3.78 5.89
C ILE A 197 11.43 -3.73 6.59
N ALA A 198 10.78 -4.88 6.84
CA ALA A 198 9.47 -4.93 7.47
C ALA A 198 9.49 -4.36 8.91
N LEU A 199 10.52 -4.68 9.69
CA LEU A 199 10.69 -4.11 11.03
C LEU A 199 10.98 -2.60 10.97
N ALA A 200 11.79 -2.16 10.01
CA ALA A 200 12.21 -0.77 9.90
C ALA A 200 11.09 0.16 9.40
N THR A 201 10.40 -0.21 8.31
CA THR A 201 9.30 0.60 7.75
C THR A 201 8.20 0.82 8.77
N GLY A 202 7.75 -0.24 9.45
CA GLY A 202 6.70 -0.08 10.44
C GLY A 202 7.18 0.68 11.67
N GLY A 203 8.42 0.48 12.13
CA GLY A 203 8.97 1.25 13.25
C GLY A 203 9.03 2.77 13.02
N ILE A 204 9.23 3.20 11.77
CA ILE A 204 9.32 4.62 11.38
C ILE A 204 7.94 5.26 11.18
N LYS A 205 6.99 4.54 10.57
CA LYS A 205 5.66 5.05 10.19
C LYS A 205 4.94 5.89 11.26
N PRO A 206 4.73 5.41 12.51
CA PRO A 206 4.00 6.19 13.51
C PRO A 206 4.81 7.38 14.02
N CYS A 207 6.14 7.32 13.91
CA CYS A 207 7.04 8.34 14.44
C CYS A 207 7.15 9.55 13.51
N VAL A 208 7.22 9.36 12.19
CA VAL A 208 7.45 10.45 11.22
C VAL A 208 6.27 11.42 11.16
N ALA A 209 5.04 10.90 11.03
CA ALA A 209 3.85 11.75 10.97
C ALA A 209 3.66 12.56 12.28
N ALA A 210 3.85 11.90 13.43
CA ALA A 210 3.79 12.57 14.73
C ALA A 210 4.91 13.62 14.88
N PHE A 211 6.13 13.29 14.47
CA PHE A 211 7.27 14.21 14.53
C PHE A 211 7.10 15.41 13.58
N ALA A 212 6.44 15.22 12.43
CA ALA A 212 6.11 16.31 11.53
C ALA A 212 5.06 17.27 12.14
N ALA A 213 4.05 16.72 12.84
CA ALA A 213 3.07 17.53 13.57
C ALA A 213 3.73 18.39 14.66
N ASP A 214 4.71 17.81 15.37
CA ASP A 214 5.44 18.48 16.46
C ASP A 214 6.23 19.73 16.01
N GLN A 215 6.49 19.87 14.70
CA GLN A 215 7.25 21.02 14.17
C GLN A 215 6.43 22.31 14.14
N PHE A 216 5.10 22.21 14.18
CA PHE A 216 4.20 23.35 14.21
C PHE A 216 3.90 23.76 15.66
N ASP A 217 3.82 25.07 15.89
CA ASP A 217 3.38 25.58 17.18
C ASP A 217 1.85 25.48 17.34
N GLU A 218 1.36 25.55 18.58
CA GLU A 218 -0.08 25.41 18.88
C GLU A 218 -0.94 26.46 18.20
N ARG A 219 -0.37 27.62 17.84
CA ARG A 219 -1.06 28.69 17.11
C ARG A 219 -1.21 28.41 15.60
N GLN A 220 -0.41 27.51 15.04
CA GLN A 220 -0.35 27.20 13.60
C GLN A 220 -1.25 26.01 13.23
N VAL A 221 -2.50 26.02 13.70
CA VAL A 221 -3.42 24.88 13.48
C VAL A 221 -3.81 24.77 12.02
N CYS A 222 -4.22 25.87 11.36
CA CYS A 222 -4.65 25.81 9.97
C CYS A 222 -3.46 25.41 9.03
N GLU A 223 -2.24 25.91 9.28
CA GLU A 223 -1.03 25.55 8.51
C GLU A 223 -0.64 24.07 8.69
N ARG A 224 -0.71 23.56 9.92
CA ARG A 224 -0.45 22.13 10.19
C ARG A 224 -1.43 21.23 9.43
N ASN A 225 -2.70 21.61 9.37
CA ASN A 225 -3.74 20.86 8.65
C ASN A 225 -3.48 20.87 7.13
N GLN A 226 -3.11 22.03 6.58
CA GLN A 226 -2.73 22.16 5.18
C GLN A 226 -1.45 21.34 4.87
N PHE A 227 -0.47 21.32 5.78
CA PHE A 227 0.73 20.49 5.63
C PHE A 227 0.39 19.00 5.51
N PHE A 228 -0.53 18.47 6.33
CA PHE A 228 -0.93 17.07 6.22
C PHE A 228 -1.65 16.74 4.91
N SER A 229 -2.27 17.71 4.25
CA SER A 229 -2.79 17.53 2.89
C SER A 229 -1.66 17.37 1.87
N PHE A 230 -0.58 18.14 1.98
CA PHE A 230 0.63 17.94 1.17
C PHE A 230 1.34 16.63 1.49
N PHE A 231 1.37 16.23 2.77
CA PHE A 231 1.92 14.96 3.21
C PHE A 231 1.18 13.77 2.56
N TYR A 232 -0.15 13.83 2.53
CA TYR A 232 -0.98 12.85 1.84
C TYR A 232 -0.74 12.82 0.33
N PHE A 233 -0.60 14.00 -0.30
CA PHE A 233 -0.22 14.08 -1.71
C PHE A 233 1.14 13.44 -1.98
N ALA A 234 2.15 13.69 -1.12
CA ALA A 234 3.48 13.09 -1.24
C ALA A 234 3.46 11.56 -1.14
N ILE A 235 2.62 10.98 -0.25
CA ILE A 235 2.42 9.53 -0.15
C ILE A 235 1.89 8.96 -1.48
N ASN A 236 0.82 9.55 -2.01
CA ASN A 236 0.20 9.07 -3.24
C ASN A 236 1.12 9.27 -4.46
N ALA A 237 1.78 10.42 -4.58
CA ALA A 237 2.73 10.70 -5.64
C ALA A 237 3.93 9.74 -5.61
N GLY A 238 4.49 9.47 -4.41
CA GLY A 238 5.60 8.53 -4.24
C GLY A 238 5.21 7.10 -4.63
N SER A 239 4.04 6.63 -4.18
CA SER A 239 3.52 5.31 -4.54
C SER A 239 3.23 5.15 -6.03
N LEU A 240 2.58 6.14 -6.65
CA LEU A 240 2.26 6.14 -8.08
C LEU A 240 3.52 6.05 -8.94
N LEU A 241 4.53 6.87 -8.63
CA LEU A 241 5.80 6.84 -9.36
C LEU A 241 6.57 5.55 -9.13
N ALA A 242 6.53 4.98 -7.93
CA ALA A 242 7.21 3.73 -7.63
C ALA A 242 6.61 2.54 -8.37
N ILE A 243 5.28 2.42 -8.37
CA ILE A 243 4.57 1.35 -9.07
C ILE A 243 4.69 1.50 -10.59
N LEU A 244 4.84 2.73 -11.09
CA LEU A 244 5.11 2.95 -12.51
C LEU A 244 6.55 2.56 -12.90
N LEU A 245 7.54 3.09 -12.18
CA LEU A 245 8.95 3.02 -12.59
C LEU A 245 9.62 1.70 -12.23
N THR A 246 9.38 1.13 -11.04
CA THR A 246 10.12 -0.04 -10.58
C THR A 246 9.86 -1.30 -11.43
N PRO A 247 8.62 -1.62 -11.85
CA PRO A 247 8.36 -2.67 -12.84
C PRO A 247 9.04 -2.44 -14.19
N ILE A 248 9.13 -1.18 -14.64
CA ILE A 248 9.84 -0.83 -15.88
C ILE A 248 11.34 -1.12 -15.73
N LEU A 249 11.95 -0.76 -14.60
CA LEU A 249 13.35 -1.06 -14.33
C LEU A 249 13.62 -2.57 -14.30
N ARG A 250 12.71 -3.35 -13.69
CA ARG A 250 12.77 -4.82 -13.66
C ARG A 250 12.69 -5.43 -15.05
N GLY A 251 11.70 -5.02 -15.85
CA GLY A 251 11.34 -5.69 -17.10
C GLY A 251 12.01 -5.15 -18.36
N ARG A 252 12.64 -3.97 -18.32
CA ARG A 252 13.24 -3.32 -19.52
C ARG A 252 14.76 -3.26 -19.50
N VAL A 253 15.37 -3.48 -18.34
CA VAL A 253 16.82 -3.51 -18.19
C VAL A 253 17.23 -4.95 -17.96
N LYS A 254 18.21 -5.43 -18.72
CA LYS A 254 18.85 -6.74 -18.49
C LYS A 254 20.10 -6.53 -17.65
N CYS A 255 20.31 -7.34 -16.62
CA CYS A 255 21.52 -7.29 -15.83
C CYS A 255 21.99 -8.67 -15.38
N PHE A 256 23.31 -8.81 -15.18
CA PHE A 256 23.96 -10.03 -14.73
C PHE A 256 23.67 -11.29 -15.58
N GLY A 257 23.26 -11.11 -16.83
CA GLY A 257 22.89 -12.21 -17.73
C GLY A 257 21.47 -12.75 -17.54
N SER A 258 20.66 -12.14 -16.66
CA SER A 258 19.23 -12.45 -16.51
C SER A 258 18.37 -11.56 -17.43
N GLU A 259 17.24 -12.12 -17.88
CA GLU A 259 16.20 -11.42 -18.63
C GLU A 259 15.50 -10.33 -17.80
N TYR A 260 15.51 -10.44 -16.47
CA TYR A 260 14.95 -9.45 -15.55
C TYR A 260 16.03 -8.86 -14.65
N CYS A 261 15.96 -7.55 -14.40
CA CYS A 261 16.92 -6.88 -13.52
C CYS A 261 16.35 -6.54 -12.14
N PHE A 262 16.14 -7.57 -11.31
CA PHE A 262 15.73 -7.40 -9.92
C PHE A 262 16.74 -6.65 -9.03
N PRO A 263 18.08 -6.84 -9.15
CA PRO A 263 19.04 -6.06 -8.38
C PRO A 263 18.87 -4.55 -8.51
N LEU A 264 18.68 -4.06 -9.74
CA LEU A 264 18.44 -2.64 -10.02
C LEU A 264 17.07 -2.21 -9.52
N ALA A 265 16.04 -3.03 -9.76
CA ALA A 265 14.68 -2.72 -9.37
C ALA A 265 14.49 -2.66 -7.84
N PHE A 266 15.26 -3.41 -7.06
CA PHE A 266 15.34 -3.25 -5.59
C PHE A 266 16.36 -2.19 -5.15
N GLY A 267 17.42 -1.98 -5.93
CA GLY A 267 18.48 -1.02 -5.64
C GLY A 267 18.01 0.44 -5.73
N VAL A 268 17.20 0.79 -6.74
CA VAL A 268 16.66 2.15 -6.90
C VAL A 268 15.79 2.59 -5.70
N PRO A 269 14.81 1.79 -5.24
CA PRO A 269 14.17 1.97 -3.93
C PRO A 269 15.17 2.19 -2.79
N GLY A 270 16.21 1.35 -2.69
CA GLY A 270 17.25 1.49 -1.66
C GLY A 270 18.01 2.82 -1.70
N VAL A 271 18.35 3.31 -2.90
CA VAL A 271 18.98 4.63 -3.09
C VAL A 271 18.04 5.75 -2.68
N LEU A 272 16.75 5.65 -2.99
CA LEU A 272 15.76 6.63 -2.55
C LEU A 272 15.53 6.58 -1.04
N MET A 273 15.58 5.41 -0.41
CA MET A 273 15.57 5.32 1.05
C MET A 273 16.81 5.99 1.68
N LEU A 274 17.99 5.83 1.06
CA LEU A 274 19.20 6.55 1.49
C LEU A 274 19.03 8.07 1.31
N LEU A 275 18.44 8.51 0.20
CA LEU A 275 18.12 9.92 -0.02
C LEU A 275 17.15 10.45 1.04
N ALA A 276 16.11 9.69 1.40
CA ALA A 276 15.17 10.01 2.47
C ALA A 276 15.91 10.27 3.78
N PHE A 277 16.80 9.34 4.16
CA PHE A 277 17.65 9.46 5.36
C PHE A 277 18.55 10.70 5.33
N ILE A 278 19.20 10.99 4.19
CA ILE A 278 20.05 12.18 4.03
C ILE A 278 19.22 13.46 4.15
N MET A 279 18.03 13.52 3.55
CA MET A 279 17.11 14.66 3.69
C MET A 279 16.67 14.86 5.13
N PHE A 280 16.35 13.78 5.84
CA PHE A 280 16.02 13.84 7.26
C PHE A 280 17.19 14.41 8.08
N LEU A 281 18.42 13.94 7.85
CA LEU A 281 19.62 14.44 8.51
C LEU A 281 19.93 15.91 8.20
N ALA A 282 19.71 16.35 6.96
CA ALA A 282 19.91 17.74 6.56
C ALA A 282 19.05 18.71 7.40
N GLY A 283 17.85 18.28 7.81
CA GLY A 283 16.97 19.03 8.69
C GLY A 283 17.34 19.01 10.18
N TRP A 284 18.34 18.23 10.62
CA TRP A 284 18.67 18.00 12.04
C TRP A 284 18.67 19.27 12.89
N ARG A 285 19.34 20.33 12.41
CA ARG A 285 19.53 21.57 13.18
C ARG A 285 18.26 22.41 13.30
N THR A 286 17.26 22.13 12.49
CA THR A 286 15.99 22.88 12.43
C THR A 286 14.86 22.20 13.19
N TYR A 287 15.03 20.94 13.60
CA TYR A 287 13.94 20.20 14.23
C TYR A 287 13.71 20.60 15.68
N LYS A 288 12.43 20.71 16.03
CA LYS A 288 11.95 20.77 17.41
C LYS A 288 11.91 19.35 17.97
N ILE A 289 12.84 19.01 18.86
CA ILE A 289 12.95 17.68 19.47
C ILE A 289 12.26 17.70 20.84
N ILE A 290 11.14 16.99 20.93
CA ILE A 290 10.38 16.83 22.17
C ILE A 290 10.93 15.59 22.93
N PRO A 291 11.23 15.71 24.24
CA PRO A 291 11.66 14.57 25.03
C PRO A 291 10.53 13.50 25.13
N PRO A 292 10.88 12.22 25.29
CA PRO A 292 9.89 11.15 25.43
C PRO A 292 8.95 11.40 26.62
N GLY A 293 7.65 11.13 26.43
CA GLY A 293 6.65 11.22 27.48
C GLY A 293 6.83 10.10 28.51
N LYS A 294 6.75 10.40 29.81
CA LYS A 294 7.06 9.41 30.88
C LYS A 294 5.96 8.35 31.13
N GLY A 295 5.10 8.03 30.16
CA GLY A 295 3.94 7.16 30.41
C GLY A 295 3.54 6.28 29.23
N ASN A 296 3.44 4.98 29.47
CA ASN A 296 2.95 4.02 28.47
C ASN A 296 1.42 3.91 28.55
N VAL A 297 0.73 4.75 27.76
CA VAL A 297 -0.75 4.74 27.68
C VAL A 297 -1.25 3.36 27.25
N VAL A 298 -0.60 2.71 26.28
CA VAL A 298 -0.97 1.35 25.82
C VAL A 298 -0.93 0.35 26.98
N PHE A 299 0.14 0.32 27.76
CA PHE A 299 0.26 -0.58 28.91
C PHE A 299 -0.80 -0.27 29.98
N SER A 300 -1.06 1.01 30.27
CA SER A 300 -2.10 1.42 31.22
C SER A 300 -3.48 0.95 30.78
N VAL A 301 -3.80 1.05 29.48
CA VAL A 301 -5.06 0.56 28.89
C VAL A 301 -5.16 -0.96 28.98
N VAL A 302 -4.12 -1.69 28.57
CA VAL A 302 -4.10 -3.17 28.64
C VAL A 302 -4.22 -3.65 30.08
N SER A 303 -3.49 -3.04 31.01
CA SER A 303 -3.55 -3.36 32.44
C SER A 303 -4.94 -3.08 33.02
N CYS A 304 -5.58 -1.98 32.62
CA CYS A 304 -6.94 -1.64 33.03
C CYS A 304 -7.97 -2.65 32.52
N ILE A 305 -7.90 -3.02 31.23
CA ILE A 305 -8.79 -4.01 30.61
C ILE A 305 -8.61 -5.38 31.29
N PHE A 306 -7.37 -5.81 31.49
CA PHE A 306 -7.07 -7.09 32.13
C PHE A 306 -7.53 -7.11 33.59
N TYR A 307 -7.30 -6.03 34.34
CA TYR A 307 -7.78 -5.90 35.72
C TYR A 307 -9.32 -5.95 35.78
N ALA A 308 -10.01 -5.17 34.95
CA ALA A 308 -11.47 -5.20 34.87
C ALA A 308 -12.03 -6.59 34.52
N ALA A 309 -11.42 -7.26 33.52
CA ALA A 309 -11.82 -8.60 33.11
C ALA A 309 -11.59 -9.63 34.23
N ARG A 310 -10.44 -9.58 34.89
CA ARG A 310 -10.10 -10.46 36.03
C ARG A 310 -11.08 -10.29 37.18
N GLU A 311 -11.35 -9.05 37.59
CA GLU A 311 -12.27 -8.76 38.69
C GLU A 311 -13.72 -9.16 38.34
N LYS A 312 -14.15 -8.95 37.09
CA LYS A 312 -15.44 -9.46 36.60
C LYS A 312 -15.52 -10.99 36.74
N ILE A 313 -14.51 -11.72 36.26
CA ILE A 313 -14.46 -13.18 36.35
C ILE A 313 -14.45 -13.63 37.82
N CYS A 314 -13.65 -13.01 38.68
CA CYS A 314 -13.62 -13.31 40.11
C CYS A 314 -14.97 -13.04 40.80
N SER A 315 -15.69 -11.98 40.42
CA SER A 315 -17.01 -11.67 40.97
C SER A 315 -18.06 -12.73 40.59
N ILE A 316 -18.01 -13.24 39.36
CA ILE A 316 -18.88 -14.32 38.88
C ILE A 316 -18.54 -15.64 39.60
N VAL A 317 -17.25 -15.96 39.75
CA VAL A 317 -16.78 -17.23 40.33
C VAL A 317 -16.98 -17.28 41.86
N ARG A 318 -16.79 -16.17 42.57
CA ARG A 318 -16.84 -16.15 44.05
C ARG A 318 -18.23 -15.88 44.63
N GLY A 319 -19.24 -15.63 43.78
CA GLY A 319 -20.61 -15.34 44.21
C GLY A 319 -20.76 -14.10 45.11
N HIS A 320 -19.68 -13.34 45.32
CA HIS A 320 -19.68 -12.12 46.13
C HIS A 320 -20.05 -10.95 45.24
N GLY A 321 -21.27 -10.45 45.47
CA GLY A 321 -21.81 -9.28 44.80
C GLY A 321 -21.06 -8.01 45.19
N HIS A 322 -20.08 -7.63 44.37
CA HIS A 322 -20.03 -6.22 44.02
C HIS A 322 -21.33 -5.91 43.27
N GLY A 323 -22.06 -4.87 43.70
CA GLY A 323 -23.33 -4.49 43.08
C GLY A 323 -23.20 -4.42 41.55
N LYS A 324 -24.26 -4.80 40.82
CA LYS A 324 -24.26 -4.78 39.34
C LYS A 324 -23.80 -3.41 38.86
N VAL A 325 -22.58 -3.35 38.34
CA VAL A 325 -22.05 -2.15 37.68
C VAL A 325 -22.65 -2.04 36.28
N GLU A 326 -22.91 -0.82 35.82
CA GLU A 326 -23.54 -0.56 34.51
C GLU A 326 -22.70 -1.09 33.34
N HIS A 327 -21.37 -0.96 33.41
CA HIS A 327 -20.47 -1.48 32.39
C HIS A 327 -19.38 -2.38 33.01
N TRP A 328 -18.97 -3.42 32.29
CA TRP A 328 -17.98 -4.38 32.80
C TRP A 328 -16.58 -3.80 33.04
N LEU A 329 -16.26 -2.64 32.44
CA LEU A 329 -15.01 -1.93 32.74
C LEU A 329 -15.04 -1.22 34.10
N ASP A 330 -16.20 -1.01 34.70
CA ASP A 330 -16.31 -0.30 35.99
C ASP A 330 -15.79 -1.12 37.17
N TYR A 331 -15.55 -2.43 36.99
CA TYR A 331 -14.79 -3.22 37.96
C TYR A 331 -13.37 -2.69 38.18
N ALA A 332 -12.83 -1.85 37.28
CA ALA A 332 -11.54 -1.19 37.44
C ALA A 332 -11.61 0.18 38.16
N ALA A 333 -12.80 0.65 38.55
CA ALA A 333 -13.00 1.89 39.32
C ALA A 333 -12.13 2.05 40.58
N PRO A 334 -11.80 1.00 41.35
CA PRO A 334 -10.96 1.16 42.54
C PRO A 334 -9.51 1.58 42.25
N LYS A 335 -8.99 1.33 41.04
CA LYS A 335 -7.57 1.52 40.69
C LYS A 335 -7.35 2.66 39.70
N TYR A 336 -8.33 3.01 38.89
CA TYR A 336 -8.19 3.97 37.80
C TYR A 336 -9.18 5.13 37.93
N SER A 337 -8.80 6.30 37.42
CA SER A 337 -9.65 7.49 37.47
C SER A 337 -10.90 7.32 36.61
N SER A 338 -11.99 8.00 37.00
CA SER A 338 -13.27 7.94 36.26
C SER A 338 -13.14 8.45 34.82
N GLN A 339 -12.32 9.47 34.58
CA GLN A 339 -12.03 9.99 33.23
C GLN A 339 -11.29 8.94 32.39
N PHE A 340 -10.25 8.32 32.94
CA PHE A 340 -9.51 7.28 32.23
C PHE A 340 -10.40 6.09 31.88
N LEU A 341 -11.27 5.66 32.80
CA LEU A 341 -12.22 4.58 32.54
C LEU A 341 -13.23 4.92 31.43
N ARG A 342 -13.74 6.16 31.40
CA ARG A 342 -14.59 6.63 30.29
C ARG A 342 -13.87 6.59 28.96
N ASP A 343 -12.61 6.96 28.92
CA ASP A 343 -11.80 6.96 27.71
C ASP A 343 -11.49 5.54 27.23
N VAL A 344 -11.18 4.62 28.14
CA VAL A 344 -11.02 3.19 27.81
C VAL A 344 -12.33 2.58 27.33
N LYS A 345 -13.48 2.93 27.91
CA LYS A 345 -14.81 2.45 27.43
C LYS A 345 -15.06 2.88 25.98
N SER A 346 -14.80 4.13 25.64
CA SER A 346 -14.92 4.62 24.26
C SER A 346 -13.97 3.91 23.31
N LEU A 347 -12.70 3.75 23.71
CA LEU A 347 -11.71 3.00 22.93
C LEU A 347 -12.18 1.57 22.66
N VAL A 348 -12.69 0.85 23.67
CA VAL A 348 -13.20 -0.52 23.53
C VAL A 348 -14.42 -0.55 22.61
N ALA A 349 -15.34 0.40 22.72
CA ALA A 349 -16.52 0.48 21.85
C ALA A 349 -16.13 0.67 20.36
N VAL A 350 -15.16 1.55 20.07
CA VAL A 350 -14.63 1.72 18.71
C VAL A 350 -13.86 0.48 18.25
N SER A 351 -13.07 -0.14 19.13
CA SER A 351 -12.30 -1.35 18.81
C SER A 351 -13.18 -2.54 18.41
N ILE A 352 -14.40 -2.64 18.97
CA ILE A 352 -15.36 -3.67 18.54
C ILE A 352 -15.81 -3.44 17.08
N LEU A 353 -15.96 -2.19 16.66
CA LEU A 353 -16.26 -1.84 15.26
C LEU A 353 -15.11 -2.12 14.30
N PHE A 354 -13.89 -2.32 14.80
CA PHE A 354 -12.72 -2.68 13.99
C PHE A 354 -12.63 -4.18 13.68
N ILE A 355 -13.36 -5.06 14.37
CA ILE A 355 -13.33 -6.50 14.08
C ILE A 355 -13.71 -6.78 12.61
N PRO A 356 -14.78 -6.18 12.05
CA PRO A 356 -15.10 -6.31 10.63
C PRO A 356 -14.07 -5.70 9.66
N VAL A 357 -13.30 -4.70 10.12
CA VAL A 357 -12.28 -4.01 9.30
C VAL A 357 -11.14 -4.94 8.91
N VAL A 358 -10.86 -5.96 9.73
CA VAL A 358 -9.83 -6.98 9.46
C VAL A 358 -10.03 -7.63 8.09
N LEU A 359 -11.28 -8.00 7.76
CA LEU A 359 -11.56 -8.68 6.49
C LEU A 359 -11.46 -7.72 5.30
N PHE A 360 -11.82 -6.44 5.49
CA PHE A 360 -11.62 -5.44 4.44
C PHE A 360 -10.14 -5.37 4.03
N TRP A 361 -9.21 -5.38 4.98
CA TRP A 361 -7.78 -5.36 4.68
C TRP A 361 -7.29 -6.63 3.99
N ALA A 362 -7.83 -7.80 4.35
CA ALA A 362 -7.54 -9.06 3.66
C ALA A 362 -7.93 -8.99 2.16
N LEU A 363 -9.11 -8.41 1.86
CA LEU A 363 -9.52 -8.17 0.47
C LEU A 363 -8.64 -7.13 -0.21
N PHE A 364 -8.36 -6.02 0.47
CA PHE A 364 -7.65 -4.89 -0.11
C PHE A 364 -6.20 -5.23 -0.47
N ASP A 365 -5.47 -5.94 0.39
CA ASP A 365 -4.06 -6.23 0.20
C ASP A 365 -3.78 -7.30 -0.89
N GLN A 366 -4.81 -8.03 -1.35
CA GLN A 366 -4.70 -8.94 -2.50
C GLN A 366 -4.40 -8.26 -3.84
N GLN A 367 -4.60 -6.94 -3.93
CA GLN A 367 -4.17 -6.15 -5.09
C GLN A 367 -2.69 -6.40 -5.41
N GLY A 368 -1.85 -6.54 -4.37
CA GLY A 368 -0.42 -6.75 -4.51
C GLY A 368 0.04 -8.20 -4.73
N SER A 369 -0.87 -9.17 -4.61
CA SER A 369 -0.59 -10.62 -4.74
C SER A 369 -1.50 -11.25 -5.79
N THR A 370 -2.67 -11.73 -5.40
CA THR A 370 -3.60 -12.52 -6.25
C THR A 370 -4.06 -11.73 -7.49
N TRP A 371 -4.24 -10.41 -7.39
CA TRP A 371 -4.63 -9.60 -8.55
C TRP A 371 -3.47 -9.40 -9.54
N VAL A 372 -2.22 -9.39 -9.06
CA VAL A 372 -1.03 -9.42 -9.93
C VAL A 372 -0.94 -10.76 -10.66
N LEU A 373 -1.27 -11.87 -9.99
CA LEU A 373 -1.34 -13.20 -10.61
C LEU A 373 -2.44 -13.28 -11.66
N GLN A 374 -3.62 -12.72 -11.38
CA GLN A 374 -4.68 -12.58 -12.38
C GLN A 374 -4.21 -11.73 -13.56
N ALA A 375 -3.53 -10.60 -13.31
CA ALA A 375 -3.02 -9.71 -14.35
C ALA A 375 -1.97 -10.40 -15.25
N ARG A 376 -1.18 -11.32 -14.70
CA ARG A 376 -0.22 -12.15 -15.46
C ARG A 376 -0.91 -13.05 -16.50
N ARG A 377 -2.19 -13.36 -16.30
CA ARG A 377 -3.02 -14.20 -17.19
C ARG A 377 -3.87 -13.38 -18.15
N LEU A 378 -3.69 -12.06 -18.20
CA LEU A 378 -4.39 -11.16 -19.11
C LEU A 378 -3.46 -10.71 -20.26
N ASP A 379 -4.05 -10.20 -21.33
CA ASP A 379 -3.31 -9.53 -22.40
C ASP A 379 -2.97 -8.09 -21.99
N GLY A 380 -1.70 -7.84 -21.72
CA GLY A 380 -1.18 -6.53 -21.31
C GLY A 380 -1.18 -5.45 -22.39
N ARG A 381 -1.53 -5.77 -23.64
CA ARG A 381 -1.49 -4.83 -24.77
C ARG A 381 -2.63 -3.81 -24.70
N VAL A 382 -2.28 -2.53 -24.74
CA VAL A 382 -3.22 -1.40 -24.81
C VAL A 382 -2.74 -0.44 -25.89
N GLY A 383 -3.23 -0.65 -27.12
CA GLY A 383 -2.74 0.09 -28.28
C GLY A 383 -1.24 -0.17 -28.51
N PRO A 384 -0.39 0.86 -28.60
CA PRO A 384 1.05 0.69 -28.82
C PRO A 384 1.85 0.35 -27.54
N PHE A 385 1.22 0.34 -26.37
CA PHE A 385 1.88 0.14 -25.08
C PHE A 385 1.55 -1.24 -24.51
N THR A 386 2.52 -1.85 -23.83
CA THR A 386 2.32 -3.09 -23.05
C THR A 386 2.43 -2.77 -21.56
N ILE A 387 1.31 -2.93 -20.84
CA ILE A 387 1.22 -2.77 -19.39
C ILE A 387 1.71 -4.05 -18.72
N LEU A 388 2.64 -3.91 -17.78
CA LEU A 388 3.13 -5.04 -16.99
C LEU A 388 2.11 -5.41 -15.89
N PRO A 389 1.97 -6.69 -15.51
CA PRO A 389 0.98 -7.12 -14.51
C PRO A 389 1.06 -6.36 -13.17
N ASP A 390 2.28 -6.16 -12.68
CA ASP A 390 2.60 -5.45 -11.43
C ASP A 390 2.33 -3.94 -11.49
N GLN A 391 2.19 -3.35 -12.69
CA GLN A 391 1.82 -1.94 -12.87
C GLN A 391 0.34 -1.66 -12.64
N MET A 392 -0.53 -2.67 -12.66
CA MET A 392 -1.98 -2.48 -12.45
C MET A 392 -2.29 -1.87 -11.08
N ASN A 393 -1.41 -2.06 -10.11
CA ASN A 393 -1.51 -1.44 -8.78
C ASN A 393 -1.40 0.10 -8.81
N ILE A 394 -0.99 0.71 -9.93
CA ILE A 394 -0.99 2.18 -10.10
C ILE A 394 -2.40 2.76 -10.04
N LEU A 395 -3.41 1.95 -10.39
CA LEU A 395 -4.80 2.37 -10.45
C LEU A 395 -5.31 2.79 -9.08
N ASN A 396 -4.87 2.16 -8.00
CA ASN A 396 -5.31 2.51 -6.66
C ASN A 396 -4.95 3.96 -6.26
N PRO A 397 -3.65 4.35 -6.16
CA PRO A 397 -3.31 5.73 -5.80
C PRO A 397 -3.82 6.75 -6.83
N LEU A 398 -3.90 6.39 -8.11
CA LEU A 398 -4.48 7.26 -9.14
C LEU A 398 -5.97 7.53 -8.89
N PHE A 399 -6.76 6.48 -8.65
CA PHE A 399 -8.18 6.61 -8.37
C PHE A 399 -8.44 7.30 -7.04
N VAL A 400 -7.65 7.05 -6.00
CA VAL A 400 -7.75 7.79 -4.73
C VAL A 400 -7.61 9.29 -4.96
N LEU A 401 -6.60 9.73 -5.71
CA LEU A 401 -6.36 11.15 -6.01
C LEU A 401 -7.48 11.81 -6.82
N ILE A 402 -8.25 11.02 -7.58
CA ILE A 402 -9.39 11.51 -8.39
C ILE A 402 -10.69 11.45 -7.58
N ILE A 403 -10.97 10.33 -6.92
CA ILE A 403 -12.22 10.04 -6.23
C ILE A 403 -12.39 10.93 -5.00
N VAL A 404 -11.34 11.14 -4.20
CA VAL A 404 -11.47 11.91 -2.95
C VAL A 404 -11.95 13.35 -3.22
N PRO A 405 -11.32 14.13 -4.12
CA PRO A 405 -11.83 15.46 -4.47
C PRO A 405 -13.24 15.44 -5.09
N LEU A 406 -13.55 14.44 -5.92
CA LEU A 406 -14.88 14.30 -6.52
C LEU A 406 -15.95 14.03 -5.46
N PHE A 407 -15.62 13.25 -4.44
CA PHE A 407 -16.54 12.88 -3.38
C PHE A 407 -16.89 14.07 -2.51
N GLU A 408 -15.88 14.84 -2.09
CA GLU A 408 -16.07 16.03 -1.28
C GLU A 408 -16.76 17.16 -2.05
N ALA A 409 -16.36 17.42 -3.30
CA ALA A 409 -16.89 18.54 -4.07
C ALA A 409 -18.30 18.28 -4.64
N TRP A 410 -18.62 17.03 -4.99
CA TRP A 410 -19.85 16.71 -5.73
C TRP A 410 -20.70 15.65 -5.04
N LEU A 411 -20.13 14.47 -4.75
CA LEU A 411 -20.94 13.33 -4.29
C LEU A 411 -21.60 13.58 -2.93
N TYR A 412 -20.84 13.97 -1.91
CA TYR A 412 -21.38 14.14 -0.57
C TYR A 412 -22.41 15.28 -0.50
N PRO A 413 -22.20 16.47 -1.11
CA PRO A 413 -23.24 17.50 -1.17
C PRO A 413 -24.53 17.05 -1.88
N LEU A 414 -24.42 16.22 -2.92
CA LEU A 414 -25.58 15.67 -3.63
C LEU A 414 -26.33 14.64 -2.77
N VAL A 415 -25.61 13.71 -2.16
CA VAL A 415 -26.20 12.64 -1.33
C VAL A 415 -26.81 13.21 -0.05
N GLN A 416 -26.23 14.26 0.53
CA GLN A 416 -26.78 14.96 1.69
C GLN A 416 -28.19 15.53 1.45
N LYS A 417 -28.56 15.83 0.19
CA LYS A 417 -29.93 16.26 -0.15
C LYS A 417 -30.96 15.13 0.01
N VAL A 418 -30.52 13.87 -0.07
CA VAL A 418 -31.40 12.69 -0.04
C VAL A 418 -31.32 11.95 1.29
N CYS A 419 -30.13 11.81 1.86
CA CYS A 419 -29.94 11.09 3.12
C CYS A 419 -28.82 11.68 3.98
N LYS A 420 -28.95 11.54 5.31
CA LYS A 420 -27.87 11.92 6.23
C LYS A 420 -26.66 11.01 6.02
N VAL A 421 -25.56 11.60 5.56
CA VAL A 421 -24.30 10.92 5.30
C VAL A 421 -23.52 10.81 6.62
N THR A 422 -23.62 9.68 7.32
CA THR A 422 -22.84 9.41 8.53
C THR A 422 -21.60 8.58 8.21
N SER A 423 -20.54 8.70 9.01
CA SER A 423 -19.28 7.97 8.79
C SER A 423 -19.50 6.45 8.80
N LEU A 424 -20.33 5.93 9.71
CA LEU A 424 -20.66 4.50 9.76
C LEU A 424 -21.44 4.02 8.51
N ARG A 425 -22.29 4.87 7.91
CA ARG A 425 -22.98 4.54 6.65
C ARG A 425 -22.02 4.53 5.47
N LYS A 426 -21.09 5.49 5.39
CA LYS A 426 -20.02 5.49 4.39
C LYS A 426 -19.21 4.18 4.49
N MET A 427 -18.79 3.80 5.70
CA MET A 427 -18.08 2.52 5.92
C MET A 427 -18.92 1.32 5.49
N ALA A 428 -20.21 1.25 5.85
CA ALA A 428 -21.07 0.14 5.42
C ALA A 428 -21.12 0.01 3.87
N VAL A 429 -21.30 1.14 3.17
CA VAL A 429 -21.29 1.16 1.69
C VAL A 429 -19.93 0.74 1.14
N GLY A 430 -18.83 1.23 1.71
CA GLY A 430 -17.48 0.87 1.28
C GLY A 430 -17.20 -0.63 1.40
N GLY A 431 -17.71 -1.28 2.45
CA GLY A 431 -17.56 -2.73 2.61
C GLY A 431 -18.41 -3.53 1.62
N CYS A 432 -19.62 -3.06 1.28
CA CYS A 432 -20.41 -3.65 0.20
C CYS A 432 -19.72 -3.52 -1.16
N LEU A 433 -19.07 -2.37 -1.42
CA LEU A 433 -18.29 -2.19 -2.64
C LEU A 433 -17.07 -3.13 -2.67
N ALA A 434 -16.39 -3.35 -1.55
CA ALA A 434 -15.31 -4.34 -1.50
C ALA A 434 -15.78 -5.76 -1.87
N ALA A 435 -16.96 -6.18 -1.38
CA ALA A 435 -17.57 -7.45 -1.79
C ALA A 435 -17.87 -7.47 -3.30
N LEU A 436 -18.44 -6.38 -3.84
CA LEU A 436 -18.72 -6.25 -5.28
C LEU A 436 -17.43 -6.32 -6.12
N ALA A 437 -16.33 -5.68 -5.68
CA ALA A 437 -15.06 -5.73 -6.38
C ALA A 437 -14.54 -7.17 -6.53
N PHE A 438 -14.70 -7.99 -5.49
CA PHE A 438 -14.32 -9.40 -5.51
C PHE A 438 -15.25 -10.28 -6.33
N ILE A 439 -16.55 -9.95 -6.40
CA ILE A 439 -17.47 -10.58 -7.36
C ILE A 439 -17.00 -10.29 -8.80
N LEU A 440 -16.65 -9.02 -9.10
CA LEU A 440 -16.13 -8.64 -10.41
C LEU A 440 -14.81 -9.35 -10.73
N ALA A 441 -13.90 -9.46 -9.76
CA ALA A 441 -12.64 -10.20 -9.92
C ALA A 441 -12.86 -11.70 -10.17
N GLY A 442 -13.82 -12.31 -9.47
CA GLY A 442 -14.23 -13.70 -9.71
C GLY A 442 -14.83 -13.90 -11.10
N LEU A 443 -15.72 -13.02 -11.54
CA LEU A 443 -16.31 -13.06 -12.89
C LEU A 443 -15.25 -12.89 -13.98
N LEU A 444 -14.31 -11.96 -13.81
CA LEU A 444 -13.16 -11.81 -14.70
C LEU A 444 -12.32 -13.10 -14.73
N GLN A 445 -12.06 -13.70 -13.56
CA GLN A 445 -11.29 -14.94 -13.48
C GLN A 445 -11.98 -16.10 -14.20
N LEU A 446 -13.31 -16.20 -14.15
CA LEU A 446 -14.06 -17.22 -14.90
C LEU A 446 -13.89 -17.04 -16.42
N GLU A 447 -13.82 -15.81 -16.92
CA GLU A 447 -13.57 -15.56 -18.34
C GLU A 447 -12.13 -15.93 -18.72
N VAL A 448 -11.16 -15.56 -17.89
CA VAL A 448 -9.75 -15.96 -18.07
C VAL A 448 -9.63 -17.49 -18.06
N ASN A 449 -10.33 -18.19 -17.17
CA ASN A 449 -10.31 -19.65 -17.09
C ASN A 449 -10.79 -20.33 -18.39
N LYS A 450 -11.68 -19.72 -19.18
CA LYS A 450 -12.09 -20.28 -20.50
C LYS A 450 -10.97 -20.27 -21.53
N THR A 451 -10.02 -19.36 -21.37
CA THR A 451 -8.89 -19.16 -22.29
C THR A 451 -7.65 -19.95 -21.88
N MET A 452 -7.59 -20.40 -20.61
CA MET A 452 -6.50 -21.21 -20.10
C MET A 452 -6.65 -22.68 -20.48
N GLU A 453 -5.55 -23.29 -20.90
CA GLU A 453 -5.47 -24.74 -21.03
C GLU A 453 -5.44 -25.39 -19.64
N PRO A 454 -6.19 -26.49 -19.42
CA PRO A 454 -6.26 -27.12 -18.10
C PRO A 454 -4.89 -27.67 -17.70
N CYS A 455 -4.34 -27.23 -16.57
CA CYS A 455 -3.09 -27.77 -16.01
C CYS A 455 -3.17 -29.30 -15.85
N PRO A 456 -2.07 -30.04 -16.09
CA PRO A 456 -2.07 -31.48 -15.90
C PRO A 456 -2.13 -31.79 -14.40
N GLN A 457 -2.76 -32.92 -14.05
CA GLN A 457 -2.73 -33.41 -12.66
C GLN A 457 -1.28 -33.63 -12.20
N HIS A 458 -1.04 -33.48 -10.90
CA HIS A 458 0.27 -33.59 -10.27
C HIS A 458 1.04 -34.83 -10.77
N GLY A 459 2.24 -34.62 -11.34
CA GLY A 459 3.09 -35.68 -11.88
C GLY A 459 2.85 -36.08 -13.35
N ARG A 460 2.10 -35.30 -14.14
CA ARG A 460 1.91 -35.53 -15.58
C ARG A 460 2.34 -34.30 -16.40
N VAL A 461 2.90 -34.50 -17.59
CA VAL A 461 3.28 -33.43 -18.55
C VAL A 461 2.29 -33.47 -19.73
N PHE A 462 2.25 -32.43 -20.57
CA PHE A 462 1.50 -32.44 -21.82
C PHE A 462 2.46 -32.40 -23.00
N LEU A 463 2.40 -33.41 -23.88
CA LEU A 463 2.96 -33.37 -25.22
C LEU A 463 1.86 -33.64 -26.23
N GLN A 464 1.82 -32.79 -27.26
CA GLN A 464 0.87 -32.89 -28.36
C GLN A 464 1.64 -33.19 -29.65
N ARG A 465 1.44 -34.40 -30.20
CA ARG A 465 2.01 -34.81 -31.49
C ARG A 465 1.19 -34.20 -32.62
N PHE A 466 1.83 -33.48 -33.53
CA PHE A 466 1.24 -33.00 -34.78
C PHE A 466 1.75 -33.83 -35.96
N GLY A 467 0.87 -34.25 -36.87
CA GLY A 467 1.22 -34.91 -38.14
C GLY A 467 0.88 -36.42 -38.24
N ASN A 468 0.66 -36.89 -39.48
CA ASN A 468 0.24 -38.26 -39.82
C ASN A 468 1.39 -39.12 -40.41
N SER A 469 2.57 -39.06 -39.79
CA SER A 469 3.70 -39.94 -40.17
C SER A 469 3.50 -41.35 -39.60
N SER A 470 3.70 -42.38 -40.43
CA SER A 470 3.64 -43.80 -40.05
C SER A 470 4.91 -44.33 -39.36
N SER A 471 5.87 -43.47 -39.04
CA SER A 471 7.09 -43.84 -38.31
C SER A 471 6.83 -43.95 -36.80
N LEU A 472 7.39 -44.99 -36.16
CA LEU A 472 7.50 -45.09 -34.70
C LEU A 472 8.47 -44.03 -34.21
N TYR A 473 8.02 -43.15 -33.32
CA TYR A 473 8.87 -42.17 -32.64
C TYR A 473 8.95 -42.58 -31.18
N GLU A 474 10.17 -42.74 -30.66
CA GLU A 474 10.44 -43.18 -29.30
C GLU A 474 11.37 -42.17 -28.65
N ILE A 475 11.04 -41.71 -27.45
CA ILE A 475 11.92 -40.86 -26.65
C ILE A 475 12.05 -41.51 -25.27
N ASN A 476 13.29 -41.81 -24.85
CA ASN A 476 13.62 -42.56 -23.62
C ASN A 476 12.90 -43.91 -23.46
N GLY A 477 12.74 -44.70 -24.53
CA GLY A 477 12.16 -46.04 -24.44
C GLY A 477 10.62 -46.07 -24.35
N THR A 478 9.96 -44.92 -24.59
CA THR A 478 8.50 -44.80 -24.57
C THR A 478 7.99 -44.51 -25.97
N GLU A 479 7.22 -45.44 -26.54
CA GLU A 479 6.63 -45.32 -27.88
C GLU A 479 5.55 -44.23 -27.90
N LEU A 480 5.72 -43.22 -28.76
CA LEU A 480 4.80 -42.10 -28.88
C LEU A 480 3.58 -42.50 -29.72
N VAL A 481 2.58 -43.05 -29.05
CA VAL A 481 1.27 -43.37 -29.64
C VAL A 481 0.53 -42.07 -30.00
N TYR A 482 -0.36 -42.10 -31.00
CA TYR A 482 -1.22 -40.96 -31.34
C TYR A 482 -2.07 -40.56 -30.12
N GLY A 483 -1.73 -39.44 -29.48
CA GLY A 483 -2.27 -39.03 -28.18
C GLY A 483 -1.17 -38.59 -27.20
N LYS A 484 -1.51 -38.60 -25.90
CA LYS A 484 -0.71 -38.01 -24.81
C LYS A 484 0.43 -38.94 -24.36
N ASN A 485 1.66 -38.42 -24.27
CA ASN A 485 2.87 -39.11 -23.78
C ASN A 485 3.75 -38.13 -22.93
N ASP A 486 4.67 -38.61 -22.08
CA ASP A 486 5.47 -37.79 -21.11
C ASP A 486 7.00 -37.86 -21.37
N LEU A 487 7.74 -36.71 -21.40
CA LEU A 487 9.20 -36.61 -21.71
C LEU A 487 9.95 -35.45 -20.99
N PRO A 488 11.31 -35.46 -20.90
CA PRO A 488 12.13 -34.45 -20.19
C PRO A 488 12.60 -33.21 -21.02
N GLU A 489 13.05 -32.14 -20.33
CA GLU A 489 13.29 -30.74 -20.81
C GLU A 489 14.40 -30.52 -21.86
N GLY A 490 14.21 -29.48 -22.70
CA GLY A 490 15.17 -28.92 -23.68
C GLY A 490 15.36 -27.39 -23.57
N GLN A 491 16.26 -26.81 -24.37
CA GLN A 491 16.54 -25.36 -24.37
C GLN A 491 15.41 -24.54 -25.01
N TYR A 492 14.99 -23.43 -24.37
CA TYR A 492 13.94 -22.53 -24.84
C TYR A 492 14.45 -21.09 -24.99
N LEU A 493 13.82 -20.32 -25.89
CA LEU A 493 14.06 -18.88 -26.10
C LEU A 493 12.82 -18.11 -25.63
N ASP A 494 12.98 -17.31 -24.57
CA ASP A 494 11.92 -16.40 -24.08
C ASP A 494 11.99 -15.07 -24.84
N ILE A 495 10.89 -14.68 -25.48
CA ILE A 495 10.82 -13.49 -26.32
C ILE A 495 9.91 -12.45 -25.64
N GLN A 496 10.50 -11.35 -25.18
CA GLN A 496 9.77 -10.28 -24.50
C GLN A 496 9.26 -9.21 -25.49
N PRO A 497 8.00 -8.74 -25.35
CA PRO A 497 7.49 -7.64 -26.17
C PRO A 497 8.16 -6.30 -25.81
N ALA A 498 8.71 -5.60 -26.81
CA ALA A 498 9.28 -4.27 -26.59
C ALA A 498 8.18 -3.22 -26.36
N LEU A 499 8.53 -2.08 -25.76
CA LEU A 499 7.60 -1.06 -25.23
C LEU A 499 6.74 -0.41 -26.32
N ILE A 500 7.17 -0.58 -27.58
CA ILE A 500 6.68 0.05 -28.81
C ILE A 500 6.72 -0.95 -30.00
N SER A 501 7.00 -2.25 -29.80
CA SER A 501 7.14 -3.17 -30.95
C SER A 501 5.88 -3.99 -31.21
N SER A 502 5.57 -4.14 -32.50
CA SER A 502 4.65 -5.12 -33.06
C SER A 502 4.83 -6.51 -32.42
N PRO A 503 3.77 -7.33 -32.28
CA PRO A 503 3.89 -8.75 -31.92
C PRO A 503 4.70 -9.57 -32.95
N GLU A 504 5.05 -8.95 -34.07
CA GLU A 504 5.90 -9.51 -35.11
C GLU A 504 7.38 -9.49 -34.71
N TYR A 505 7.92 -10.67 -34.47
CA TYR A 505 9.34 -10.93 -34.31
C TYR A 505 9.91 -11.46 -35.61
N LEU A 506 10.98 -10.84 -36.08
CA LEU A 506 11.73 -11.34 -37.22
C LEU A 506 12.82 -12.28 -36.73
N ILE A 507 12.63 -13.57 -36.93
CA ILE A 507 13.63 -14.61 -36.67
C ILE A 507 14.50 -14.74 -37.92
N LYS A 508 15.81 -14.62 -37.75
CA LYS A 508 16.80 -14.81 -38.80
C LYS A 508 17.71 -15.98 -38.44
N PHE A 509 17.90 -16.92 -39.35
CA PHE A 509 18.75 -18.09 -39.13
C PHE A 509 19.42 -18.56 -40.43
N GLY A 510 20.52 -19.30 -40.28
CA GLY A 510 21.36 -19.72 -41.39
C GLY A 510 22.51 -20.63 -40.93
N PRO A 511 23.41 -21.04 -41.83
CA PRO A 511 24.58 -21.82 -41.45
C PRO A 511 25.41 -21.09 -40.38
N GLY A 512 26.09 -21.83 -39.50
CA GLY A 512 26.62 -21.35 -38.20
C GLY A 512 27.55 -20.11 -38.19
N ASN A 513 27.88 -19.54 -39.35
CA ASN A 513 28.65 -18.30 -39.51
C ASN A 513 27.81 -17.10 -40.02
N CYS A 514 26.49 -17.18 -40.11
CA CYS A 514 25.68 -16.08 -40.65
C CYS A 514 25.57 -14.91 -39.66
N SER A 515 25.75 -13.68 -40.16
CA SER A 515 25.50 -12.45 -39.39
C SER A 515 24.04 -12.03 -39.54
N SER A 516 23.50 -11.18 -38.65
CA SER A 516 22.07 -10.76 -38.71
C SER A 516 21.63 -10.14 -40.04
N ASN A 517 22.56 -9.76 -40.92
CA ASN A 517 22.27 -9.21 -42.24
C ASN A 517 22.52 -10.21 -43.40
N ASP A 518 23.23 -11.33 -43.15
CA ASP A 518 23.65 -12.33 -44.15
C ASP A 518 23.02 -13.72 -43.93
N CYS A 519 22.06 -13.85 -43.02
CA CYS A 519 21.31 -15.10 -42.88
C CYS A 519 20.29 -15.22 -44.03
N PRO A 520 20.32 -16.32 -44.82
CA PRO A 520 19.46 -16.48 -45.99
C PRO A 520 17.99 -16.67 -45.64
N TYR A 521 17.68 -17.13 -44.41
CA TYR A 521 16.31 -17.42 -43.98
C TYR A 521 15.84 -16.41 -42.94
N ASN A 522 14.75 -15.71 -43.28
CA ASN A 522 14.09 -14.71 -42.46
C ASN A 522 12.63 -15.11 -42.31
N TYR A 523 12.12 -15.23 -41.09
CA TYR A 523 10.74 -15.59 -40.82
C TYR A 523 10.14 -14.69 -39.75
N SER A 524 9.03 -14.03 -40.07
CA SER A 524 8.29 -13.22 -39.12
C SER A 524 7.29 -14.10 -38.36
N ILE A 525 7.44 -14.23 -37.04
CA ILE A 525 6.44 -14.85 -36.18
C ILE A 525 5.66 -13.77 -35.45
N SER A 526 4.35 -13.94 -35.31
CA SER A 526 3.56 -13.19 -34.35
C SER A 526 3.46 -14.00 -33.07
N ALA A 527 4.21 -13.63 -32.03
CA ALA A 527 4.15 -14.30 -30.73
C ALA A 527 3.48 -13.37 -29.71
N GLU A 528 2.34 -13.81 -29.18
CA GLU A 528 1.50 -12.99 -28.32
C GLU A 528 1.66 -13.36 -26.83
N ALA A 529 1.35 -12.42 -25.93
CA ALA A 529 1.54 -12.61 -24.50
C ALA A 529 0.70 -13.77 -23.95
N GLY A 530 1.32 -14.64 -23.14
CA GLY A 530 0.68 -15.85 -22.62
C GLY A 530 0.65 -17.03 -23.59
N GLY A 531 1.06 -16.83 -24.85
CA GLY A 531 1.16 -17.89 -25.85
C GLY A 531 2.49 -18.64 -25.76
N ALA A 532 2.45 -19.95 -25.92
CA ALA A 532 3.64 -20.76 -26.14
C ALA A 532 3.61 -21.30 -27.57
N HIS A 533 4.66 -21.00 -28.34
CA HIS A 533 4.77 -21.44 -29.72
C HIS A 533 6.00 -22.34 -29.88
N VAL A 534 5.84 -23.47 -30.56
CA VAL A 534 6.92 -24.36 -30.99
C VAL A 534 7.14 -24.10 -32.46
N MET A 535 8.36 -23.67 -32.79
CA MET A 535 8.79 -23.45 -34.16
C MET A 535 9.54 -24.69 -34.65
N TYR A 536 9.00 -25.36 -35.66
CA TYR A 536 9.64 -26.48 -36.34
C TYR A 536 10.36 -25.94 -37.58
N ILE A 537 11.69 -26.06 -37.60
CA ILE A 537 12.54 -25.58 -38.69
C ILE A 537 13.15 -26.81 -39.37
N THR A 538 12.86 -26.99 -40.65
CA THR A 538 13.50 -27.99 -41.53
C THR A 538 14.30 -27.29 -42.63
N ASP A 539 15.03 -28.06 -43.44
CA ASP A 539 15.81 -27.54 -44.56
C ASP A 539 14.94 -26.82 -45.61
N ASP A 540 13.64 -27.19 -45.73
CA ASP A 540 12.73 -26.70 -46.77
C ASP A 540 11.51 -25.92 -46.22
N THR A 541 11.09 -26.14 -44.96
CA THR A 541 9.88 -25.52 -44.39
C THR A 541 10.06 -25.08 -42.93
N ILE A 542 9.34 -24.02 -42.59
CA ILE A 542 9.19 -23.51 -41.22
C ILE A 542 7.71 -23.62 -40.86
N GLU A 543 7.39 -24.37 -39.83
CA GLU A 543 6.03 -24.46 -39.28
C GLU A 543 6.00 -23.92 -37.85
N LEU A 544 5.02 -23.05 -37.57
CA LEU A 544 4.79 -22.52 -36.22
C LEU A 544 3.55 -23.21 -35.63
N HIS A 545 3.75 -24.00 -34.59
CA HIS A 545 2.68 -24.66 -33.85
C HIS A 545 2.43 -23.92 -32.54
N THR A 546 1.19 -23.56 -32.25
CA THR A 546 0.83 -22.93 -30.97
C THR A 546 0.50 -24.03 -29.96
N VAL A 547 1.34 -24.17 -28.94
CA VAL A 547 1.20 -25.17 -27.86
C VAL A 547 0.28 -24.64 -26.76
N VAL A 548 0.42 -23.36 -26.40
CA VAL A 548 -0.48 -22.68 -25.47
C VAL A 548 -1.05 -21.47 -26.18
N ARG A 549 -2.37 -21.34 -26.20
CA ARG A 549 -3.02 -20.17 -26.80
C ARG A 549 -2.66 -18.88 -26.04
N PRO A 550 -2.41 -17.77 -26.75
CA PRO A 550 -2.23 -16.47 -26.11
C PRO A 550 -3.42 -16.03 -25.26
N ASN A 551 -3.13 -15.17 -24.29
CA ASN A 551 -4.17 -14.52 -23.49
C ASN A 551 -5.02 -13.63 -24.41
N THR A 552 -6.34 -13.78 -24.38
CA THR A 552 -7.26 -12.99 -25.24
C THR A 552 -8.04 -11.93 -24.46
N VAL A 553 -8.15 -12.09 -23.13
CA VAL A 553 -8.84 -11.12 -22.28
C VAL A 553 -7.91 -9.97 -21.96
N ASN A 554 -8.31 -8.75 -22.33
CA ASN A 554 -7.48 -7.56 -22.14
C ASN A 554 -7.31 -7.19 -20.66
N ILE A 555 -6.11 -6.74 -20.29
CA ILE A 555 -5.76 -6.32 -18.92
C ILE A 555 -6.64 -5.18 -18.37
N LEU A 556 -7.20 -4.33 -19.25
CA LEU A 556 -8.10 -3.25 -18.87
C LEU A 556 -9.41 -3.73 -18.23
N TRP A 557 -9.77 -5.02 -18.38
CA TRP A 557 -10.91 -5.59 -17.67
C TRP A 557 -10.72 -5.69 -16.16
N GLN A 558 -9.52 -5.43 -15.62
CA GLN A 558 -9.32 -5.20 -14.20
C GLN A 558 -9.69 -3.78 -13.75
N LEU A 559 -9.91 -2.81 -14.65
CA LEU A 559 -10.29 -1.45 -14.26
C LEU A 559 -11.56 -1.40 -13.39
N PRO A 560 -12.66 -2.13 -13.70
CA PRO A 560 -13.86 -2.10 -12.87
C PRO A 560 -13.64 -2.57 -11.44
N GLN A 561 -12.91 -3.68 -11.23
CA GLN A 561 -12.63 -4.18 -9.87
C GLN A 561 -11.73 -3.20 -9.09
N PHE A 562 -10.72 -2.60 -9.72
CA PHE A 562 -9.88 -1.57 -9.11
C PHE A 562 -10.67 -0.31 -8.75
N LEU A 563 -11.52 0.18 -9.67
CA LEU A 563 -12.35 1.36 -9.40
C LEU A 563 -13.28 1.13 -8.21
N VAL A 564 -13.92 -0.04 -8.16
CA VAL A 564 -14.86 -0.38 -7.08
C VAL A 564 -14.15 -0.58 -5.75
N ILE A 565 -13.01 -1.29 -5.70
CA ILE A 565 -12.27 -1.48 -4.44
C ILE A 565 -11.69 -0.16 -3.93
N THR A 566 -11.17 0.71 -4.79
CA THR A 566 -10.65 2.02 -4.38
C THR A 566 -11.76 2.94 -3.89
N THR A 567 -12.93 2.91 -4.55
CA THR A 567 -14.11 3.62 -4.03
C THR A 567 -14.50 3.09 -2.65
N GLY A 568 -14.42 1.77 -2.48
CA GLY A 568 -14.58 1.11 -1.18
C GLY A 568 -13.58 1.59 -0.14
N GLU A 569 -12.29 1.71 -0.49
CA GLU A 569 -11.21 2.23 0.37
C GLU A 569 -11.50 3.65 0.87
N VAL A 570 -11.89 4.56 -0.02
CA VAL A 570 -12.20 5.95 0.36
C VAL A 570 -13.35 6.00 1.36
N LEU A 571 -14.40 5.22 1.13
CA LEU A 571 -15.59 5.19 2.00
C LEU A 571 -15.37 4.40 3.30
N PHE A 572 -14.48 3.41 3.30
CA PHE A 572 -14.27 2.48 4.42
C PHE A 572 -13.05 2.85 5.25
N SER A 573 -11.87 2.91 4.64
CA SER A 573 -10.59 3.08 5.33
C SER A 573 -10.37 4.53 5.76
N VAL A 574 -10.46 5.49 4.83
CA VAL A 574 -10.22 6.91 5.12
C VAL A 574 -11.27 7.41 6.14
N THR A 575 -12.54 7.13 5.87
CA THR A 575 -13.64 7.51 6.77
C THR A 575 -13.56 6.76 8.10
N GLY A 576 -13.15 5.49 8.11
CA GLY A 576 -13.07 4.68 9.33
C GLY A 576 -12.02 5.20 10.31
N LEU A 577 -10.87 5.63 9.78
CA LEU A 577 -9.83 6.24 10.61
C LEU A 577 -10.28 7.60 11.16
N GLU A 578 -10.90 8.44 10.32
CA GLU A 578 -11.46 9.74 10.74
C GLU A 578 -12.53 9.58 11.82
N PHE A 579 -13.48 8.66 11.60
CA PHE A 579 -14.49 8.30 12.58
C PHE A 579 -13.84 7.90 13.90
N SER A 580 -12.88 6.98 13.85
CA SER A 580 -12.24 6.48 15.05
C SER A 580 -11.58 7.60 15.87
N TYR A 581 -10.88 8.53 15.21
CA TYR A 581 -10.27 9.67 15.87
C TYR A 581 -11.26 10.68 16.43
N SER A 582 -12.44 10.83 15.81
CA SER A 582 -13.52 11.65 16.36
C SER A 582 -14.11 11.06 17.65
N GLN A 583 -14.09 9.73 17.77
CA GLN A 583 -14.69 8.99 18.88
C GLN A 583 -13.71 8.65 20.01
N ALA A 584 -12.44 9.04 19.89
CA ALA A 584 -11.41 8.79 20.89
C ALA A 584 -10.91 10.09 21.53
N SER A 585 -10.65 10.04 22.85
CA SER A 585 -10.02 11.15 23.55
C SER A 585 -8.59 11.39 23.03
N PRO A 586 -8.04 12.62 23.15
CA PRO A 586 -6.70 12.95 22.65
C PRO A 586 -5.61 11.98 23.12
N ASP A 587 -5.68 11.54 24.38
CA ASP A 587 -4.71 10.62 24.99
C ASP A 587 -4.83 9.18 24.44
N MET A 588 -5.98 8.81 23.90
CA MET A 588 -6.24 7.46 23.38
C MET A 588 -5.99 7.30 21.87
N LYS A 589 -5.76 8.40 21.15
CA LYS A 589 -5.58 8.37 19.68
C LYS A 589 -4.40 7.50 19.24
N SER A 590 -3.30 7.50 19.99
CA SER A 590 -2.13 6.65 19.70
C SER A 590 -2.44 5.16 19.87
N VAL A 591 -3.17 4.79 20.93
CA VAL A 591 -3.61 3.41 21.17
C VAL A 591 -4.59 2.96 20.10
N LEU A 592 -5.54 3.82 19.73
CA LEU A 592 -6.49 3.55 18.67
C LEU A 592 -5.80 3.31 17.31
N GLN A 593 -4.80 4.14 16.97
CA GLN A 593 -4.00 3.95 15.76
C GLN A 593 -3.26 2.60 15.77
N ALA A 594 -2.74 2.17 16.92
CA ALA A 594 -2.11 0.87 17.04
C ALA A 594 -3.11 -0.29 16.82
N ILE A 595 -4.33 -0.18 17.35
CA ILE A 595 -5.40 -1.17 17.12
C ILE A 595 -5.82 -1.16 15.64
N TRP A 596 -5.91 0.01 15.00
CA TRP A 596 -6.19 0.12 13.56
C TRP A 596 -5.14 -0.62 12.73
N LEU A 597 -3.85 -0.37 12.97
CA LEU A 597 -2.77 -1.06 12.24
C LEU A 597 -2.76 -2.58 12.51
N MET A 598 -3.16 -3.00 13.71
CA MET A 598 -3.34 -4.41 14.04
C MET A 598 -4.40 -5.08 13.15
N THR A 599 -5.43 -4.35 12.71
CA THR A 599 -6.43 -4.92 11.78
C THR A 599 -5.82 -5.28 10.43
N VAL A 600 -4.86 -4.48 9.95
CA VAL A 600 -4.13 -4.76 8.70
C VAL A 600 -3.25 -5.99 8.85
N PHE A 601 -2.54 -6.09 9.98
CA PHE A 601 -1.77 -7.28 10.34
C PHE A 601 -2.65 -8.54 10.32
N LEU A 602 -3.79 -8.51 11.02
CA LEU A 602 -4.70 -9.64 11.09
C LEU A 602 -5.32 -9.98 9.72
N GLY A 603 -5.58 -8.98 8.88
CA GLY A 603 -6.06 -9.19 7.51
C GLY A 603 -5.06 -9.99 6.68
N ASN A 604 -3.78 -9.62 6.73
CA ASN A 604 -2.73 -10.36 6.02
C ASN A 604 -2.47 -11.76 6.63
N VAL A 605 -2.72 -11.96 7.92
CA VAL A 605 -2.70 -13.32 8.51
C VAL A 605 -3.82 -14.19 7.94
N ILE A 606 -5.00 -13.62 7.65
CA ILE A 606 -6.09 -14.34 6.95
C ILE A 606 -5.63 -14.73 5.54
N ASP A 607 -4.98 -13.83 4.81
CA ASP A 607 -4.49 -14.14 3.45
C ASP A 607 -3.38 -15.21 3.43
N MET A 608 -2.50 -15.20 4.43
CA MET A 608 -1.54 -16.29 4.63
C MET A 608 -2.24 -17.65 4.82
N LEU A 609 -3.36 -17.66 5.54
CA LEU A 609 -4.13 -18.88 5.79
C LEU A 609 -4.97 -19.33 4.60
N ILE A 610 -5.51 -18.41 3.79
CA ILE A 610 -6.37 -18.75 2.63
C ILE A 610 -5.52 -18.92 1.37
N SER A 611 -4.93 -17.83 0.87
CA SER A 611 -4.15 -17.80 -0.36
C SER A 611 -2.81 -18.55 -0.21
N GLY A 612 -2.16 -18.42 0.95
CA GLY A 612 -0.85 -19.04 1.20
C GLY A 612 -0.89 -20.57 1.32
N SER A 613 -1.97 -21.13 1.87
CA SER A 613 -2.13 -22.57 2.08
C SER A 613 -2.74 -23.30 0.88
N HIS A 614 -3.28 -22.56 -0.09
CA HIS A 614 -3.98 -23.10 -1.26
C HIS A 614 -5.16 -24.01 -0.87
N ILE A 615 -5.86 -23.69 0.23
CA ILE A 615 -7.09 -24.38 0.65
C ILE A 615 -8.14 -24.35 -0.49
N VAL A 616 -8.22 -23.22 -1.20
CA VAL A 616 -9.08 -23.08 -2.38
C VAL A 616 -8.20 -23.19 -3.60
N ALA A 617 -8.28 -24.34 -4.29
CA ALA A 617 -7.38 -24.62 -5.40
C ALA A 617 -7.70 -23.84 -6.68
N GLU A 618 -8.94 -23.40 -6.83
CA GLU A 618 -9.37 -22.65 -8.01
C GLU A 618 -9.35 -21.14 -7.73
N PRO A 619 -8.56 -20.35 -8.48
CA PRO A 619 -8.45 -18.90 -8.27
C PRO A 619 -9.77 -18.14 -8.34
N ALA A 620 -10.70 -18.57 -9.21
CA ALA A 620 -12.02 -17.95 -9.31
C ALA A 620 -12.84 -18.17 -8.03
N MET A 621 -12.78 -19.38 -7.47
CA MET A 621 -13.48 -19.73 -6.24
C MET A 621 -12.91 -18.98 -5.04
N GLU A 622 -11.61 -18.71 -5.01
CA GLU A 622 -10.98 -17.91 -3.97
C GLU A 622 -11.62 -16.50 -3.91
N PHE A 623 -11.77 -15.82 -5.05
CA PHE A 623 -12.41 -14.50 -5.10
C PHE A 623 -13.87 -14.53 -4.61
N PHE A 624 -14.65 -15.56 -4.96
CA PHE A 624 -16.02 -15.69 -4.49
C PHE A 624 -16.11 -15.98 -2.98
N VAL A 625 -15.18 -16.77 -2.43
CA VAL A 625 -15.10 -17.02 -0.97
C VAL A 625 -14.86 -15.71 -0.22
N TYR A 626 -13.90 -14.90 -0.67
CA TYR A 626 -13.66 -13.57 -0.09
C TYR A 626 -14.88 -12.65 -0.19
N ALA A 627 -15.58 -12.64 -1.33
CA ALA A 627 -16.80 -11.86 -1.49
C ALA A 627 -17.91 -12.27 -0.49
N VAL A 628 -18.15 -13.58 -0.34
CA VAL A 628 -19.16 -14.11 0.60
C VAL A 628 -18.79 -13.77 2.04
N MET A 629 -17.53 -13.97 2.43
CA MET A 629 -17.05 -13.60 3.75
C MET A 629 -17.26 -12.09 4.00
N MET A 630 -17.00 -11.25 3.00
CA MET A 630 -17.15 -9.80 3.12
C MET A 630 -18.62 -9.40 3.30
N VAL A 631 -19.56 -10.03 2.60
CA VAL A 631 -21.00 -9.82 2.78
C VAL A 631 -21.46 -10.17 4.20
N ILE A 632 -20.97 -11.28 4.75
CA ILE A 632 -21.31 -11.69 6.13
C ILE A 632 -20.76 -10.68 7.14
N VAL A 633 -19.50 -10.29 6.99
CA VAL A 633 -18.82 -9.39 7.91
C VAL A 633 -19.36 -7.97 7.83
N ILE A 634 -19.73 -7.47 6.65
CA ILE A 634 -20.37 -6.16 6.53
C ILE A 634 -21.79 -6.18 7.10
N GLY A 635 -22.51 -7.30 6.99
CA GLY A 635 -23.80 -7.50 7.68
C GLY A 635 -23.65 -7.39 9.21
N LEU A 636 -22.61 -8.01 9.77
CA LEU A 636 -22.27 -7.86 11.19
C LEU A 636 -21.88 -6.42 11.54
N PHE A 637 -21.07 -5.76 10.72
CA PHE A 637 -20.69 -4.37 10.92
C PHE A 637 -21.92 -3.45 10.95
N VAL A 638 -22.84 -3.61 10.00
CA VAL A 638 -24.09 -2.85 9.97
C VAL A 638 -24.89 -3.07 11.25
N ALA A 639 -25.04 -4.32 11.70
CA ALA A 639 -25.74 -4.64 12.94
C ALA A 639 -25.09 -4.00 14.19
N LEU A 640 -23.75 -3.98 14.25
CA LEU A 640 -23.00 -3.31 15.32
C LEU A 640 -23.12 -1.78 15.23
N SER A 641 -23.07 -1.23 14.02
CA SER A 641 -23.12 0.21 13.77
C SER A 641 -24.47 0.84 14.16
N VAL A 642 -25.58 0.12 13.98
CA VAL A 642 -26.92 0.58 14.39
C VAL A 642 -27.05 0.70 15.90
N ARG A 643 -26.29 -0.10 16.66
CA ARG A 643 -26.26 -0.06 18.13
C ARG A 643 -25.21 0.90 18.67
N TYR A 644 -24.40 1.51 17.82
CA TYR A 644 -23.31 2.40 18.23
C TYR A 644 -23.84 3.82 18.49
N THR A 645 -23.56 4.33 19.67
CA THR A 645 -23.88 5.72 20.05
C THR A 645 -22.66 6.61 19.82
N TYR A 646 -22.81 7.63 18.98
CA TYR A 646 -21.77 8.64 18.75
C TYR A 646 -21.51 9.43 20.04
N ARG A 647 -20.23 9.72 20.30
CA ARG A 647 -19.78 10.55 21.40
C ARG A 647 -19.16 11.83 20.87
N ASP A 648 -19.74 12.96 21.22
CA ASP A 648 -19.18 14.28 20.94
C ASP A 648 -18.34 14.77 22.13
N TYR A 649 -17.03 14.87 21.92
CA TYR A 649 -16.10 15.40 22.93
C TYR A 649 -16.15 16.94 23.05
N ALA A 650 -16.74 17.61 22.06
CA ALA A 650 -16.94 19.05 22.03
C ALA A 650 -17.90 19.51 23.15
N ASP A 651 -19.10 18.95 23.16
CA ASP A 651 -20.11 19.21 24.19
C ASP A 651 -19.59 18.87 25.58
N SER A 652 -18.88 17.74 25.74
CA SER A 652 -18.33 17.36 27.05
C SER A 652 -17.28 18.33 27.60
N ARG A 653 -16.49 18.97 26.72
CA ARG A 653 -15.51 19.98 27.13
C ARG A 653 -16.16 21.32 27.43
N GLU A 654 -17.16 21.72 26.66
CA GLU A 654 -17.95 22.91 27.00
C GLU A 654 -18.70 22.74 28.33
N GLU A 655 -19.27 21.57 28.58
CA GLU A 655 -19.92 21.25 29.86
C GLU A 655 -18.92 21.20 31.02
N GLU A 656 -17.74 20.62 30.82
CA GLU A 656 -16.68 20.57 31.83
C GLU A 656 -16.09 21.96 32.10
N SER A 657 -15.87 22.78 31.06
CA SER A 657 -15.47 24.19 31.20
C SER A 657 -16.54 25.01 31.94
N LYS A 658 -17.82 24.87 31.58
CA LYS A 658 -18.94 25.53 32.30
C LYS A 658 -19.02 25.06 33.75
N TYR A 659 -18.72 23.79 34.04
CA TYR A 659 -18.70 23.26 35.40
C TYR A 659 -17.51 23.79 36.22
N ILE A 660 -16.31 23.85 35.64
CA ILE A 660 -15.11 24.40 36.27
C ILE A 660 -15.27 25.90 36.52
N GLU A 661 -15.78 26.67 35.55
CA GLU A 661 -16.10 28.10 35.74
C GLU A 661 -17.11 28.29 36.87
N LYS A 662 -18.12 27.42 36.96
CA LYS A 662 -19.12 27.44 38.04
C LYS A 662 -18.50 27.13 39.40
N GLN A 663 -17.56 26.17 39.49
CA GLN A 663 -16.84 25.88 40.73
C GLN A 663 -15.87 26.98 41.13
N GLN A 664 -15.13 27.57 40.18
CA GLN A 664 -14.26 28.71 40.44
C GLN A 664 -15.04 29.94 40.89
N SER A 665 -16.19 30.21 40.28
CA SER A 665 -17.10 31.30 40.69
C SER A 665 -17.65 31.09 42.11
N GLN A 666 -17.95 29.83 42.48
CA GLN A 666 -18.40 29.49 43.84
C GLN A 666 -17.28 29.59 44.89
N ALA A 667 -16.03 29.28 44.51
CA ALA A 667 -14.87 29.42 45.38
C ALA A 667 -14.52 30.91 45.64
N ILE A 668 -14.55 31.74 44.60
CA ILE A 668 -14.31 33.19 44.71
C ILE A 668 -15.43 33.88 45.53
N GLY A 669 -16.68 33.42 45.42
CA GLY A 669 -17.80 33.91 46.22
C GLY A 669 -17.69 33.59 47.72
N MET A 670 -16.95 32.55 48.12
CA MET A 670 -16.71 32.22 49.54
C MET A 670 -15.53 32.97 50.16
N GLU A 671 -14.53 33.37 49.36
CA GLU A 671 -13.41 34.20 49.84
C GLU A 671 -13.79 35.67 50.00
N GLY A 672 -14.80 36.17 49.27
CA GLY A 672 -15.34 37.53 49.44
C GLY A 672 -16.34 37.70 50.61
N ALA A 673 -16.68 36.63 51.33
CA ALA A 673 -17.64 36.63 52.43
C ALA A 673 -17.01 36.37 53.83
N LYS A 674 -15.68 36.35 53.90
CA LYS A 674 -14.89 36.42 55.15
C LYS A 674 -14.20 37.78 55.21
#